data_AF-X6LZ33-F1
#
_entry.id   AF-X6LZ33-F1
#
_cell.length_a   1.000
_cell.length_b   1.000
_cell.length_c   1.000
_cell.angle_alpha   90.00
_cell.angle_beta   90.00
_cell.angle_gamma   90.00
#
_symmetry.space_group_name_H-M   'P 1'
#
loop_
_entity.id
_entity.type
_entity.pdbx_description
1 polymer ?
#
loop_
_entity_poly.entity_id
_entity_poly.type
_entity_poly.pdbx_seq_one_letter_code
_entity_poly.pdbx_strand_id
1 'polypeptide(L)'
;MERQIFQTHKEPLNPSSTTLEKASKQLQNKIQAQEHLRCGTDELIDFKCDYSKCKPPIDLNSVRDDTSLYSIYKSKFYFPIISVYWEINSTFMVPCARTIAPIENRASHLNEKPKLSLLPHAQSKEQSKCIQDCARLCWSSCNTSLKNLLHEVIKNEQLCILAAPVNNQDRQGAAFYKEIKEKLCFDEENRAKLVLNYSILPIINQVKQSYHLYIHKHMGYPLQLHHICALILHSELGEQMQDQHHKWPFFEAHLQEAINILYRHERREEDDMELYYNSNRKKRVREIINKIKLGYFPYYINASDSFQINTTEQEYILHFHPSMRRASNIASCNPTWLFPDKYRHEILFERTDKKQQVFDAKVENEDEFIQMILLTPTTYGQFIQPIEWISNILDYPTDFNLIYLASKMFDGNTNRAISVLSRFETWKKKDVNKEKYEQQMNEFVKRRCCNHEVNLFYMFLFEQGYLKEQTALQASILSTVIDGLPFVNQDKDKLFETLLPLPSPLYRGQCISFNHEILVCGGYHNQKCYSYHTIKRKYKRICLYPSNVELNGHCVIKLMDNNNSHGITLLSFGGSPKHTLMMKYVSVWDNDVIDVKNESHLNKWIPFTDNNNNPILIGRDEDNYCGARALISGSDNNLLFITYHPKNISVFDLHTFQYIKHSTLPVDSDTQIKYHCFVLKPTHGLSKEKKDKKLHEMMLFCKNTGLTIEYDEDYNLFQFYCVWVCTTIRPFYSYGFVCVNDTIWFFGGSSEDRVISKAVYGYSMLKDQWMKFEQTLSMPLTGCVAILSGDNKYVHIIGGYNESGTLSTHIKTKVKKWTTEKTAIQRRWIEKEEEKRYIEKNEKKKRD
;
A
#
# COMPACT_ATOMS: atom_id res chain seq x y z
N MET A 1 -6.61 7.43 22.48
CA MET A 1 -6.10 8.42 23.47
C MET A 1 -4.68 8.79 23.04
N GLU A 2 -4.56 9.65 22.02
CA GLU A 2 -3.30 10.03 21.38
C GLU A 2 -2.98 11.51 21.67
N ARG A 3 -1.69 11.86 21.69
CA ARG A 3 -1.16 13.21 21.97
C ARG A 3 -2.01 14.27 21.26
N GLN A 4 -2.63 15.15 22.05
CA GLN A 4 -3.38 16.30 21.56
C GLN A 4 -2.49 17.14 20.64
N ILE A 5 -2.92 17.30 19.38
CA ILE A 5 -2.29 18.12 18.31
C ILE A 5 -2.36 19.63 18.61
N PHE A 6 -2.95 19.99 19.74
CA PHE A 6 -3.00 21.35 20.22
C PHE A 6 -1.66 21.73 20.84
N GLN A 7 -1.08 22.84 20.38
CA GLN A 7 -0.04 23.49 21.15
C GLN A 7 -0.68 24.16 22.35
N THR A 8 -0.29 23.71 23.54
CA THR A 8 -0.76 24.26 24.80
C THR A 8 0.17 25.38 25.25
N HIS A 9 -0.32 26.62 25.18
CA HIS A 9 0.37 27.82 25.63
C HIS A 9 -0.05 28.17 27.05
N LYS A 10 0.91 28.67 27.86
CA LYS A 10 0.65 29.25 29.18
C LYS A 10 1.06 30.72 29.14
N GLU A 11 0.08 31.58 28.93
CA GLU A 11 0.33 33.01 28.71
C GLU A 11 -0.01 33.84 29.96
N PRO A 12 0.92 34.69 30.45
CA PRO A 12 0.64 35.60 31.54
C PRO A 12 -0.25 36.76 31.06
N LEU A 13 -1.21 37.17 31.89
CA LEU A 13 -2.14 38.24 31.56
C LEU A 13 -2.38 39.19 32.73
N ASN A 14 -2.57 40.48 32.46
CA ASN A 14 -2.89 41.49 33.49
C ASN A 14 -4.42 41.71 33.57
N PRO A 15 -5.09 41.23 34.64
CA PRO A 15 -6.55 41.28 34.75
C PRO A 15 -7.15 42.68 34.87
N SER A 16 -6.36 43.68 35.26
CA SER A 16 -6.86 45.03 35.58
C SER A 16 -7.18 45.90 34.35
N SER A 17 -6.86 45.43 33.13
CA SER A 17 -6.81 46.28 31.94
C SER A 17 -7.76 45.88 30.80
N THR A 18 -8.51 44.78 30.91
CA THR A 18 -9.27 44.23 29.78
C THR A 18 -10.45 43.33 30.19
N THR A 19 -11.30 42.96 29.23
CA THR A 19 -12.42 42.01 29.39
C THR A 19 -12.02 40.60 28.96
N LEU A 20 -12.83 39.57 29.29
CA LEU A 20 -12.58 38.18 28.92
C LEU A 20 -12.40 38.01 27.40
N GLU A 21 -13.32 38.56 26.60
CA GLU A 21 -13.25 38.50 25.13
C GLU A 21 -12.01 39.22 24.56
N LYS A 22 -11.74 40.44 25.03
CA LYS A 22 -10.59 41.23 24.56
C LYS A 22 -9.26 40.59 24.93
N ALA A 23 -9.14 40.00 26.12
CA ALA A 23 -7.98 39.23 26.53
C ALA A 23 -7.75 38.01 25.64
N SER A 24 -8.80 37.23 25.40
CA SER A 24 -8.76 36.07 24.50
C SER A 24 -8.27 36.48 23.11
N LYS A 25 -8.81 37.58 22.57
CA LYS A 25 -8.40 38.09 21.25
C LYS A 25 -6.96 38.59 21.21
N GLN A 26 -6.49 39.26 22.26
CA GLN A 26 -5.10 39.70 22.39
C GLN A 26 -4.13 38.52 22.44
N LEU A 27 -4.46 37.48 23.22
CA LEU A 27 -3.66 36.26 23.29
C LEU A 27 -3.64 35.50 21.97
N GLN A 28 -4.79 35.40 21.29
CA GLN A 28 -4.87 34.83 19.94
C GLN A 28 -3.92 35.55 18.98
N ASN A 29 -3.97 36.90 18.92
CA ASN A 29 -3.11 37.69 18.05
C ASN A 29 -1.62 37.53 18.40
N LYS A 30 -1.29 37.46 19.70
CA LYS A 30 0.08 37.26 20.19
C LYS A 30 0.62 35.90 19.77
N ILE A 31 -0.13 34.82 19.99
CA ILE A 31 0.28 33.46 19.61
C ILE A 31 0.37 33.35 18.08
N GLN A 32 -0.57 33.92 17.34
CA GLN A 32 -0.53 33.95 15.87
C GLN A 32 0.75 34.64 15.35
N ALA A 33 1.16 35.76 15.95
CA ALA A 33 2.40 36.44 15.58
C ALA A 33 3.64 35.61 15.93
N GLN A 34 3.65 34.90 17.05
CA GLN A 34 4.73 33.99 17.42
C GLN A 34 4.85 32.81 16.45
N GLU A 35 3.73 32.19 16.08
CA GLU A 35 3.69 31.07 15.14
C GLU A 35 4.11 31.49 13.72
N HIS A 36 3.71 32.69 13.28
CA HIS A 36 4.17 33.28 12.03
C HIS A 36 5.69 33.42 11.99
N LEU A 37 6.29 33.93 13.08
CA LEU A 37 7.73 34.13 13.17
C LEU A 37 8.51 32.82 13.29
N ARG A 38 7.94 31.82 13.98
CA ARG A 38 8.61 30.53 14.23
C ARG A 38 8.61 29.64 12.98
N CYS A 39 7.47 29.53 12.31
CA CYS A 39 7.28 28.53 11.26
C CYS A 39 6.53 29.05 10.02
N GLY A 40 6.25 30.35 9.91
CA GLY A 40 5.44 30.90 8.81
C GLY A 40 3.96 30.53 8.88
N THR A 41 3.50 29.94 9.99
CA THR A 41 2.11 29.50 10.22
C THR A 41 1.31 30.59 10.92
N ASP A 42 0.43 31.27 10.20
CA ASP A 42 -0.40 32.37 10.72
C ASP A 42 -1.89 32.16 10.43
N GLU A 43 -2.28 31.11 9.72
CA GLU A 43 -3.67 30.82 9.45
C GLU A 43 -4.27 30.01 10.59
N LEU A 44 -5.19 30.62 11.34
CA LEU A 44 -5.83 29.95 12.46
C LEU A 44 -6.79 28.85 11.98
N ILE A 45 -6.66 27.67 12.56
CA ILE A 45 -7.59 26.55 12.40
C ILE A 45 -8.51 26.47 13.62
N ASP A 46 -7.91 26.33 14.81
CA ASP A 46 -8.65 26.15 16.06
C ASP A 46 -7.96 26.91 17.21
N PHE A 47 -8.77 27.54 18.07
CA PHE A 47 -8.32 28.30 19.23
C PHE A 47 -9.30 28.10 20.38
N LYS A 48 -8.85 27.43 21.43
CA LYS A 48 -9.66 27.13 22.60
C LYS A 48 -8.89 27.43 23.89
N CYS A 49 -9.51 28.20 24.78
CA CYS A 49 -8.99 28.38 26.13
C CYS A 49 -9.60 27.35 27.09
N ASP A 50 -8.75 26.59 27.78
CA ASP A 50 -9.18 25.68 28.84
C ASP A 50 -9.25 26.44 30.18
N TYR A 51 -10.36 27.14 30.37
CA TYR A 51 -10.61 27.98 31.53
C TYR A 51 -10.54 27.22 32.87
N SER A 52 -10.77 25.91 32.85
CA SER A 52 -10.66 25.04 34.03
C SER A 52 -9.21 24.81 34.48
N LYS A 53 -8.26 24.86 33.54
CA LYS A 53 -6.83 24.69 33.79
C LYS A 53 -6.07 26.02 33.92
N CYS A 54 -6.73 27.14 33.62
CA CYS A 54 -6.19 28.47 33.89
C CYS A 54 -5.87 28.64 35.38
N LYS A 55 -4.88 29.48 35.70
CA LYS A 55 -4.45 29.73 37.07
C LYS A 55 -4.66 31.21 37.41
N PRO A 56 -5.61 31.55 38.31
CA PRO A 56 -6.62 30.68 38.90
C PRO A 56 -7.75 30.32 37.90
N PRO A 57 -8.49 29.20 38.10
CA PRO A 57 -9.53 28.74 37.18
C PRO A 57 -10.71 29.70 37.07
N ILE A 58 -11.28 29.80 35.87
CA ILE A 58 -12.50 30.58 35.57
C ILE A 58 -13.68 29.61 35.42
N ASP A 59 -14.76 29.85 36.17
CA ASP A 59 -16.02 29.12 36.02
C ASP A 59 -16.94 29.89 35.06
N LEU A 60 -17.10 29.36 33.85
CA LEU A 60 -17.89 29.98 32.78
C LEU A 60 -19.40 30.00 33.08
N ASN A 61 -19.91 29.17 34.00
CA ASN A 61 -21.35 29.08 34.27
C ASN A 61 -21.96 30.36 34.87
N SER A 62 -21.12 31.31 35.31
CA SER A 62 -21.52 32.54 35.98
C SER A 62 -21.02 33.83 35.32
N VAL A 63 -20.36 33.74 34.16
CA VAL A 63 -19.59 34.83 33.56
C VAL A 63 -20.00 35.05 32.11
N ARG A 64 -20.32 36.29 31.74
CA ARG A 64 -20.56 36.71 30.33
C ARG A 64 -19.25 37.17 29.68
N ASP A 65 -19.15 37.05 28.36
CA ASP A 65 -17.91 37.36 27.61
C ASP A 65 -17.43 38.82 27.72
N ASP A 66 -18.36 39.74 28.00
CA ASP A 66 -18.11 41.17 28.23
C ASP A 66 -17.63 41.50 29.66
N THR A 67 -17.61 40.51 30.55
CA THR A 67 -17.23 40.71 31.96
C THR A 67 -15.76 41.12 32.07
N SER A 68 -15.50 42.14 32.89
CA SER A 68 -14.14 42.57 33.20
C SER A 68 -13.35 41.45 33.89
N LEU A 69 -12.12 41.20 33.46
CA LEU A 69 -11.25 40.21 34.11
C LEU A 69 -10.98 40.58 35.57
N TYR A 70 -10.91 41.88 35.87
CA TYR A 70 -10.81 42.36 37.23
C TYR A 70 -11.97 41.86 38.09
N SER A 71 -13.21 41.95 37.62
CA SER A 71 -14.37 41.44 38.38
C SER A 71 -14.35 39.92 38.58
N ILE A 72 -13.82 39.17 37.61
CA ILE A 72 -13.70 37.71 37.69
C ILE A 72 -12.65 37.28 38.72
N TYR A 73 -11.53 38.01 38.80
CA TYR A 73 -10.41 37.66 39.67
C TYR A 73 -10.40 38.37 41.02
N LYS A 74 -11.16 39.47 41.21
CA LYS A 74 -11.24 40.22 42.48
C LYS A 74 -11.67 39.36 43.66
N SER A 75 -12.52 38.36 43.43
CA SER A 75 -13.01 37.44 44.47
C SER A 75 -12.05 36.29 44.79
N LYS A 76 -10.92 36.18 44.08
CA LYS A 76 -9.92 35.13 44.30
C LYS A 76 -8.91 35.53 45.36
N PHE A 77 -8.54 34.58 46.22
CA PHE A 77 -7.55 34.77 47.28
C PHE A 77 -6.22 35.30 46.70
N TYR A 78 -5.64 36.32 47.34
CA TYR A 78 -4.38 36.99 46.96
C TYR A 78 -4.39 37.86 45.69
N PHE A 79 -5.55 38.24 45.13
CA PHE A 79 -5.63 39.30 44.12
C PHE A 79 -5.34 40.68 44.76
N PRO A 80 -4.54 41.59 44.16
CA PRO A 80 -3.96 41.59 42.81
C PRO A 80 -2.53 41.02 42.72
N ILE A 81 -2.02 40.37 43.75
CA ILE A 81 -0.62 39.85 43.81
C ILE A 81 -0.46 38.57 42.97
N ILE A 82 -1.56 37.85 42.68
CA ILE A 82 -1.54 36.61 41.90
C ILE A 82 -1.26 36.82 40.41
N SER A 83 -0.25 36.12 39.87
CA SER A 83 0.00 36.05 38.44
C SER A 83 -1.05 35.17 37.76
N VAL A 84 -1.78 35.74 36.79
CA VAL A 84 -2.81 35.03 36.03
C VAL A 84 -2.20 34.39 34.80
N TYR A 85 -2.42 33.09 34.63
CA TYR A 85 -1.99 32.31 33.47
C TYR A 85 -3.17 31.63 32.79
N TRP A 86 -3.27 31.77 31.48
CA TRP A 86 -4.29 31.08 30.68
C TRP A 86 -3.69 29.90 29.94
N GLU A 87 -4.39 28.76 29.99
CA GLU A 87 -4.03 27.56 29.22
C GLU A 87 -4.80 27.58 27.90
N ILE A 88 -4.08 27.74 26.79
CA ILE A 88 -4.66 27.92 25.46
C ILE A 88 -4.19 26.80 24.55
N ASN A 89 -5.14 26.12 23.92
CA ASN A 89 -4.92 25.14 22.88
C ASN A 89 -5.16 25.83 21.53
N SER A 90 -4.13 25.90 20.70
CA SER A 90 -4.25 26.49 19.37
C SER A 90 -3.53 25.70 18.30
N THR A 91 -4.10 25.73 17.09
CA THR A 91 -3.54 25.08 15.90
C THR A 91 -3.59 26.06 14.73
N PHE A 92 -2.45 26.20 14.06
CA PHE A 92 -2.27 27.07 12.91
C PHE A 92 -1.71 26.28 11.71
N MET A 93 -1.96 26.77 10.50
CA MET A 93 -1.34 26.26 9.29
C MET A 93 -0.68 27.37 8.47
N VAL A 94 0.12 26.94 7.49
CA VAL A 94 0.63 27.84 6.46
C VAL A 94 -0.48 28.10 5.44
N PRO A 95 -0.80 29.36 5.13
CA PRO A 95 -1.71 29.70 4.05
C PRO A 95 -1.32 29.06 2.74
N CYS A 96 -2.31 28.50 2.05
CA CYS A 96 -2.12 27.82 0.75
C CYS A 96 -1.31 28.69 -0.23
N ALA A 97 -1.53 30.00 -0.24
CA ALA A 97 -0.79 30.95 -1.07
C ALA A 97 0.74 31.00 -0.83
N ARG A 98 1.21 30.58 0.36
CA ARG A 98 2.63 30.52 0.74
C ARG A 98 3.18 29.08 0.80
N THR A 99 2.45 28.14 0.21
CA THR A 99 2.88 26.73 0.10
C THR A 99 3.43 26.42 -1.30
N ILE A 100 4.09 25.25 -1.41
CA ILE A 100 4.69 24.75 -2.64
C ILE A 100 4.06 23.40 -3.02
N ALA A 101 3.76 23.22 -4.31
CA ALA A 101 3.23 21.97 -4.88
C ALA A 101 4.34 20.92 -5.08
N PRO A 102 4.04 19.62 -5.09
CA PRO A 102 4.93 18.58 -5.62
C PRO A 102 5.33 18.81 -7.10
N ILE A 103 6.47 18.25 -7.51
CA ILE A 103 7.19 18.56 -8.77
C ILE A 103 6.45 18.13 -10.05
N GLU A 104 5.54 17.15 -10.01
CA GLU A 104 4.97 16.53 -11.23
C GLU A 104 4.04 17.43 -12.08
N ASN A 105 3.68 18.64 -11.63
CA ASN A 105 2.74 19.51 -12.35
C ASN A 105 3.36 20.70 -13.11
N ARG A 106 4.66 20.69 -13.46
CA ARG A 106 5.33 21.90 -14.01
C ARG A 106 6.18 21.74 -15.27
N ALA A 107 5.86 20.79 -16.15
CA ALA A 107 6.45 20.81 -17.49
C ALA A 107 5.91 21.93 -18.42
N SER A 108 4.82 22.63 -18.06
CA SER A 108 4.17 23.60 -18.97
C SER A 108 4.12 25.07 -18.55
N HIS A 109 4.52 25.47 -17.32
CA HIS A 109 4.30 26.86 -16.86
C HIS A 109 5.52 27.58 -16.25
N LEU A 110 6.75 27.11 -16.46
CA LEU A 110 7.95 27.87 -16.03
C LEU A 110 8.16 29.20 -16.79
N ASN A 111 7.34 29.50 -17.81
CA ASN A 111 7.44 30.73 -18.61
C ASN A 111 6.27 31.71 -18.49
N GLU A 112 5.27 31.48 -17.63
CA GLU A 112 4.20 32.46 -17.42
C GLU A 112 4.24 33.05 -16.01
N LYS A 113 4.49 34.36 -15.93
CA LYS A 113 4.24 35.16 -14.72
C LYS A 113 2.79 34.95 -14.28
N PRO A 114 2.51 34.44 -13.08
CA PRO A 114 1.14 34.40 -12.58
C PRO A 114 0.63 35.84 -12.44
N LYS A 115 -0.51 36.16 -13.07
CA LYS A 115 -1.21 37.43 -12.85
C LYS A 115 -1.58 37.55 -11.37
N LEU A 116 -0.90 38.45 -10.66
CA LEU A 116 -1.23 38.85 -9.29
C LEU A 116 -2.64 39.47 -9.28
N SER A 117 -3.57 38.89 -8.53
CA SER A 117 -4.61 39.68 -7.88
C SER A 117 -4.05 40.18 -6.54
N LEU A 118 -3.53 41.41 -6.53
CA LEU A 118 -3.21 42.14 -5.30
C LEU A 118 -4.51 42.38 -4.54
N LEU A 119 -4.73 41.67 -3.44
CA LEU A 119 -5.64 42.11 -2.38
C LEU A 119 -4.78 42.55 -1.20
N PRO A 120 -4.80 43.85 -0.82
CA PRO A 120 -4.08 44.32 0.34
C PRO A 120 -4.74 43.74 1.59
N HIS A 121 -4.05 42.85 2.29
CA HIS A 121 -4.46 42.47 3.64
C HIS A 121 -4.33 43.70 4.54
N ALA A 122 -5.46 44.17 5.06
CA ALA A 122 -5.51 45.20 6.08
C ALA A 122 -4.89 44.66 7.38
N GLN A 123 -3.58 44.87 7.57
CA GLN A 123 -2.96 44.71 8.89
C GLN A 123 -3.46 45.83 9.80
N SER A 124 -4.04 45.48 10.94
CA SER A 124 -4.39 46.48 11.96
C SER A 124 -3.11 47.06 12.58
N LYS A 125 -3.15 48.34 12.97
CA LYS A 125 -2.01 49.05 13.60
C LYS A 125 -1.44 48.33 14.84
N GLU A 126 -2.25 47.53 15.53
CA GLU A 126 -1.84 46.78 16.72
C GLU A 126 -1.02 45.51 16.40
N GLN A 127 -1.35 44.78 15.32
CA GLN A 127 -0.56 43.63 14.85
C GLN A 127 0.83 44.06 14.35
N SER A 128 0.91 45.20 13.67
CA SER A 128 2.17 45.77 13.18
C SER A 128 3.17 46.06 14.29
N LYS A 129 2.72 46.50 15.47
CA LYS A 129 3.60 46.86 16.60
C LYS A 129 4.17 45.62 17.30
N CYS A 130 3.35 44.59 17.50
CA CYS A 130 3.78 43.32 18.10
C CYS A 130 4.77 42.55 17.21
N ILE A 131 4.52 42.54 15.88
CA ILE A 131 5.44 41.97 14.89
C ILE A 131 6.78 42.73 14.88
N GLN A 132 6.77 44.07 14.98
CA GLN A 132 7.99 44.88 15.02
C GLN A 132 8.83 44.64 16.28
N ASP A 133 8.20 44.51 17.45
CA ASP A 133 8.91 44.27 18.72
C ASP A 133 9.51 42.85 18.77
N CYS A 134 8.80 41.84 18.26
CA CYS A 134 9.32 40.48 18.13
C CYS A 134 10.40 40.35 17.04
N ALA A 135 10.25 41.04 15.90
CA ALA A 135 11.26 41.07 14.84
C ALA A 135 12.59 41.67 15.31
N ARG A 136 12.56 42.69 16.18
CA ARG A 136 13.77 43.29 16.79
C ARG A 136 14.52 42.30 17.68
N LEU A 137 13.81 41.47 18.45
CA LEU A 137 14.41 40.41 19.26
C LEU A 137 15.01 39.30 18.37
N CYS A 138 14.29 38.86 17.34
CA CYS A 138 14.76 37.84 16.40
C CYS A 138 15.99 38.27 15.59
N TRP A 139 16.12 39.55 15.22
CA TRP A 139 17.26 40.01 14.42
C TRP A 139 18.58 40.00 15.20
N SER A 140 18.52 40.30 16.51
CA SER A 140 19.68 40.20 17.40
C SER A 140 20.12 38.74 17.65
N SER A 141 19.20 37.77 17.63
CA SER A 141 19.50 36.35 17.82
C SER A 141 19.97 35.64 16.54
N CYS A 142 19.53 36.06 15.34
CA CYS A 142 19.88 35.40 14.07
C CYS A 142 21.37 35.38 13.74
N ASN A 143 22.06 36.51 13.95
CA ASN A 143 23.52 36.58 13.77
C ASN A 143 24.24 35.71 14.80
N THR A 144 23.69 35.59 16.01
CA THR A 144 24.26 34.78 17.09
C THR A 144 24.13 33.29 16.78
N SER A 145 22.97 32.83 16.28
CA SER A 145 22.77 31.44 15.88
C SER A 145 23.65 31.03 14.70
N LEU A 146 23.76 31.86 13.65
CA LEU A 146 24.65 31.58 12.52
C LEU A 146 26.12 31.55 12.95
N LYS A 147 26.53 32.46 13.85
CA LYS A 147 27.87 32.44 14.44
C LYS A 147 28.13 31.15 15.22
N ASN A 148 27.18 30.68 16.02
CA ASN A 148 27.31 29.44 16.78
C ASN A 148 27.49 28.23 15.86
N LEU A 149 26.69 28.14 14.80
CA LEU A 149 26.78 27.07 13.80
C LEU A 149 28.15 27.08 13.10
N LEU A 150 28.60 28.24 12.61
CA LEU A 150 29.90 28.34 11.94
C LEU A 150 31.08 28.11 12.91
N HIS A 151 30.97 28.58 14.14
CA HIS A 151 31.96 28.31 15.19
C HIS A 151 32.11 26.81 15.44
N GLU A 152 30.99 26.08 15.55
CA GLU A 152 30.95 24.62 15.70
C GLU A 152 31.68 23.91 14.55
N VAL A 153 31.42 24.32 13.30
CA VAL A 153 32.09 23.77 12.11
C VAL A 153 33.61 24.02 12.13
N ILE A 154 34.05 25.22 12.53
CA ILE A 154 35.48 25.56 12.61
C ILE A 154 36.16 24.80 13.76
N LYS A 155 35.47 24.66 14.90
CA LYS A 155 35.95 23.93 16.08
C LYS A 155 36.17 22.45 15.78
N ASN A 156 35.27 21.84 14.99
CA ASN A 156 35.37 20.44 14.57
C ASN A 156 36.29 20.22 13.35
N GLU A 157 37.20 21.16 13.08
CA GLU A 157 38.24 21.08 12.04
C GLU A 157 37.74 21.02 10.59
N GLN A 158 36.50 21.44 10.32
CA GLN A 158 35.88 21.41 8.97
C GLN A 158 35.93 22.78 8.26
N LEU A 159 36.96 23.60 8.56
CA LEU A 159 37.11 24.95 8.00
C LEU A 159 37.29 24.96 6.47
N CYS A 160 37.82 23.88 5.88
CA CYS A 160 38.01 23.71 4.44
C CYS A 160 36.71 23.80 3.61
N ILE A 161 35.56 23.56 4.23
CA ILE A 161 34.25 23.57 3.56
C ILE A 161 33.62 24.95 3.59
N LEU A 162 33.95 25.74 4.62
CA LEU A 162 33.47 27.10 4.76
C LEU A 162 34.28 28.09 3.90
N ALA A 163 35.55 27.78 3.64
CA ALA A 163 36.49 28.61 2.88
C ALA A 163 36.97 27.87 1.63
N ALA A 164 36.62 28.36 0.44
CA ALA A 164 37.14 27.81 -0.81
C ALA A 164 38.66 28.06 -0.90
N PRO A 165 39.46 27.10 -1.40
CA PRO A 165 40.87 27.35 -1.69
C PRO A 165 40.94 28.46 -2.74
N VAL A 166 41.56 29.58 -2.39
CA VAL A 166 41.89 30.62 -3.38
C VAL A 166 42.85 29.95 -4.36
N ASN A 167 42.46 29.87 -5.63
CA ASN A 167 43.26 29.35 -6.74
C ASN A 167 44.74 29.76 -6.59
N ASN A 168 45.56 28.86 -6.08
CA ASN A 168 47.01 28.84 -6.15
C ASN A 168 47.46 27.50 -5.56
N GLN A 169 48.11 26.68 -6.37
CA GLN A 169 48.46 25.29 -6.07
C GLN A 169 49.52 25.10 -4.96
N ASP A 170 49.91 26.14 -4.20
CA ASP A 170 51.12 26.07 -3.34
C ASP A 170 50.93 26.40 -1.84
N ARG A 171 49.71 26.47 -1.27
CA ARG A 171 49.55 26.63 0.19
C ARG A 171 48.38 25.85 0.80
N GLN A 172 48.36 24.52 0.66
CA GLN A 172 47.42 23.65 1.39
C GLN A 172 47.95 23.17 2.75
N GLY A 173 48.44 24.08 3.59
CA GLY A 173 49.01 23.76 4.90
C GLY A 173 48.18 24.27 6.07
N ALA A 174 48.35 23.67 7.25
CA ALA A 174 47.77 24.13 8.53
C ALA A 174 47.99 25.65 8.79
N ALA A 175 49.04 26.23 8.22
CA ALA A 175 49.33 27.67 8.26
C ALA A 175 48.26 28.54 7.57
N PHE A 176 47.69 28.10 6.44
CA PHE A 176 46.62 28.83 5.74
C PHE A 176 45.34 28.87 6.56
N TYR A 177 44.95 27.72 7.13
CA TYR A 177 43.78 27.64 8.02
C TYR A 177 44.00 28.38 9.33
N LYS A 178 45.23 28.44 9.84
CA LYS A 178 45.58 29.28 11.00
C LYS A 178 45.43 30.76 10.68
N GLU A 179 45.91 31.22 9.52
CA GLU A 179 45.73 32.60 9.06
C GLU A 179 44.24 32.97 8.90
N ILE A 180 43.42 32.05 8.37
CA ILE A 180 41.97 32.23 8.29
C ILE A 180 41.33 32.32 9.68
N LYS A 181 41.69 31.42 10.61
CA LYS A 181 41.19 31.45 12.00
C LYS A 181 41.53 32.76 12.69
N GLU A 182 42.74 33.28 12.50
CA GLU A 182 43.17 34.59 13.01
C GLU A 182 42.35 35.75 12.40
N LYS A 183 42.15 35.76 11.08
CA LYS A 183 41.32 36.78 10.40
C LYS A 183 39.84 36.76 10.82
N LEU A 184 39.34 35.61 11.27
CA LEU A 184 37.97 35.45 11.78
C LEU A 184 37.85 35.71 13.29
N CYS A 185 38.96 35.99 13.98
CA CYS A 185 39.04 36.09 15.44
C CYS A 185 38.48 34.84 16.14
N PHE A 186 38.78 33.65 15.60
CA PHE A 186 38.30 32.39 16.15
C PHE A 186 38.94 32.10 17.52
N ASP A 187 38.10 31.87 18.52
CA ASP A 187 38.46 31.50 19.89
C ASP A 187 37.65 30.26 20.24
N GLU A 188 38.31 29.16 20.62
CA GLU A 188 37.66 27.85 20.81
C GLU A 188 36.66 27.83 21.97
N GLU A 189 36.86 28.70 22.97
CA GLU A 189 36.04 28.79 24.18
C GLU A 189 35.01 29.92 24.08
N ASN A 190 35.28 30.97 23.30
CA ASN A 190 34.42 32.14 23.19
C ASN A 190 33.83 32.34 21.79
N ARG A 191 32.61 31.84 21.60
CA ARG A 191 31.85 31.95 20.34
C ARG A 191 31.52 33.37 19.92
N ALA A 192 31.38 34.30 20.87
CA ALA A 192 30.95 35.68 20.59
C ALA A 192 32.00 36.47 19.81
N LYS A 193 33.29 36.10 19.96
CA LYS A 193 34.42 36.75 19.27
C LYS A 193 34.47 36.47 17.77
N LEU A 194 33.78 35.43 17.28
CA LEU A 194 33.80 35.08 15.86
C LEU A 194 33.25 36.23 15.00
N VAL A 195 34.06 36.70 14.06
CA VAL A 195 33.69 37.74 13.09
C VAL A 195 33.27 37.08 11.78
N LEU A 196 32.03 37.34 11.35
CA LEU A 196 31.53 36.83 10.08
C LEU A 196 32.06 37.69 8.92
N ASN A 197 33.03 37.17 8.16
CA ASN A 197 33.58 37.85 7.00
C ASN A 197 33.20 37.16 5.69
N TYR A 198 32.41 37.86 4.88
CA TYR A 198 31.85 37.38 3.60
C TYR A 198 32.88 37.19 2.49
N SER A 199 34.05 37.85 2.56
CA SER A 199 35.13 37.65 1.59
C SER A 199 35.98 36.42 1.91
N ILE A 200 35.93 35.95 3.17
CA ILE A 200 36.69 34.79 3.66
C ILE A 200 35.83 33.52 3.66
N LEU A 201 34.51 33.66 3.88
CA LEU A 201 33.56 32.55 3.99
C LEU A 201 32.52 32.60 2.85
N PRO A 202 32.83 32.08 1.65
CA PRO A 202 31.92 32.08 0.50
C PRO A 202 30.55 31.45 0.78
N ILE A 203 30.48 30.48 1.70
CA ILE A 203 29.22 29.87 2.12
C ILE A 203 28.20 30.89 2.62
N ILE A 204 28.63 31.98 3.26
CA ILE A 204 27.71 33.01 3.75
C ILE A 204 27.06 33.76 2.57
N ASN A 205 27.79 33.94 1.46
CA ASN A 205 27.22 34.52 0.24
C ASN A 205 26.20 33.57 -0.40
N GLN A 206 26.49 32.26 -0.44
CA GLN A 206 25.53 31.25 -0.91
C GLN A 206 24.26 31.25 -0.05
N VAL A 207 24.40 31.30 1.29
CA VAL A 207 23.27 31.38 2.22
C VAL A 207 22.42 32.63 1.96
N LYS A 208 23.04 33.80 1.77
CA LYS A 208 22.32 35.04 1.46
C LYS A 208 21.62 34.99 0.11
N GLN A 209 22.28 34.48 -0.93
CA GLN A 209 21.66 34.30 -2.24
C GLN A 209 20.44 33.39 -2.15
N SER A 210 20.57 32.28 -1.43
CA SER A 210 19.49 31.31 -1.20
C SER A 210 18.34 31.92 -0.38
N TYR A 211 18.66 32.76 0.61
CA TYR A 211 17.67 33.50 1.38
C TYR A 211 16.84 34.44 0.50
N HIS A 212 17.43 35.05 -0.51
CA HIS A 212 16.74 35.97 -1.42
C HIS A 212 16.09 35.30 -2.64
N LEU A 213 16.12 33.97 -2.75
CA LEU A 213 15.45 33.24 -3.82
C LEU A 213 13.94 33.53 -3.83
N TYR A 214 13.39 33.58 -5.04
CA TYR A 214 11.96 33.81 -5.25
C TYR A 214 11.09 32.80 -4.49
N ILE A 215 11.50 31.54 -4.45
CA ILE A 215 10.75 30.47 -3.76
C ILE A 215 10.71 30.72 -2.25
N HIS A 216 11.84 31.13 -1.64
CA HIS A 216 11.87 31.48 -0.22
C HIS A 216 11.02 32.73 0.08
N LYS A 217 11.06 33.73 -0.81
CA LYS A 217 10.19 34.91 -0.75
C LYS A 217 8.70 34.54 -0.85
N HIS A 218 8.34 33.64 -1.77
CA HIS A 218 6.98 33.14 -1.96
C HIS A 218 6.43 32.47 -0.69
N MET A 219 7.27 31.71 0.02
CA MET A 219 6.93 31.13 1.32
C MET A 219 6.78 32.17 2.45
N GLY A 220 7.23 33.41 2.25
CA GLY A 220 7.22 34.46 3.27
C GLY A 220 8.47 34.52 4.14
N TYR A 221 9.62 34.08 3.61
CA TYR A 221 10.90 34.02 4.32
C TYR A 221 10.90 33.22 5.64
N PRO A 222 10.31 32.00 5.68
CA PRO A 222 10.19 31.24 6.93
C PRO A 222 11.53 30.69 7.45
N LEU A 223 12.55 30.55 6.61
CA LEU A 223 13.87 30.07 7.02
C LEU A 223 14.81 31.22 7.36
N GLN A 224 15.46 31.13 8.51
CA GLN A 224 16.54 32.03 8.89
C GLN A 224 17.85 31.60 8.25
N LEU A 225 18.87 32.48 8.28
CA LEU A 225 20.16 32.22 7.63
C LEU A 225 20.84 30.94 8.16
N HIS A 226 20.70 30.62 9.45
CA HIS A 226 21.27 29.40 10.03
C HIS A 226 20.55 28.13 9.58
N HIS A 227 19.22 28.16 9.34
CA HIS A 227 18.49 27.04 8.75
C HIS A 227 18.99 26.74 7.33
N ILE A 228 19.11 27.79 6.50
CA ILE A 228 19.63 27.68 5.12
C ILE A 228 21.08 27.18 5.15
N CYS A 229 21.91 27.69 6.06
CA CYS A 229 23.28 27.24 6.22
C CYS A 229 23.35 25.76 6.62
N ALA A 230 22.49 25.28 7.52
CA ALA A 230 22.44 23.87 7.92
C ALA A 230 22.07 22.95 6.75
N LEU A 231 21.09 23.34 5.92
CA LEU A 231 20.75 22.59 4.70
C LEU A 231 21.93 22.52 3.71
N ILE A 232 22.62 23.64 3.47
CA ILE A 232 23.81 23.66 2.62
C ILE A 232 24.90 22.76 3.20
N LEU A 233 25.20 22.87 4.50
CA LEU A 233 26.20 22.03 5.15
C LEU A 233 25.83 20.55 5.03
N HIS A 234 24.56 20.18 5.16
CA HIS A 234 24.12 18.79 4.99
C HIS A 234 24.46 18.26 3.59
N SER A 235 24.27 19.04 2.53
CA SER A 235 24.65 18.63 1.15
C SER A 235 26.16 18.39 0.99
N GLU A 236 27.00 19.14 1.71
CA GLU A 236 28.47 19.07 1.60
C GLU A 236 29.10 18.03 2.55
N LEU A 237 28.49 17.81 3.73
CA LEU A 237 29.06 17.05 4.86
C LEU A 237 28.25 15.83 5.29
N GLY A 238 27.11 15.58 4.64
CA GLY A 238 26.04 14.73 5.14
C GLY A 238 26.48 13.40 5.75
N GLU A 239 27.42 12.69 5.12
CA GLU A 239 27.87 11.38 5.62
C GLU A 239 28.84 11.47 6.82
N GLN A 240 29.66 12.51 6.92
CA GLN A 240 30.69 12.65 7.97
C GLN A 240 30.09 13.14 9.30
N MET A 241 29.12 14.04 9.24
CA MET A 241 28.47 14.60 10.44
C MET A 241 27.56 13.59 11.14
N GLN A 242 26.93 12.69 10.38
CA GLN A 242 25.99 11.68 10.88
C GLN A 242 26.63 10.68 11.88
N ASP A 243 27.89 10.28 11.67
CA ASP A 243 28.57 9.31 12.53
C ASP A 243 29.06 9.92 13.86
N GLN A 244 29.13 11.26 13.96
CA GLN A 244 29.62 11.99 15.14
C GLN A 244 28.62 13.05 15.64
N HIS A 245 27.31 12.84 15.48
CA HIS A 245 26.26 13.82 15.79
C HIS A 245 26.36 14.49 17.18
N HIS A 246 26.92 13.82 18.20
CA HIS A 246 27.17 14.43 19.51
C HIS A 246 28.12 15.64 19.48
N LYS A 247 28.95 15.77 18.43
CA LYS A 247 29.84 16.91 18.20
C LYS A 247 29.15 18.08 17.48
N TRP A 248 27.90 17.90 17.04
CA TRP A 248 27.19 18.81 16.13
C TRP A 248 25.83 19.32 16.67
N PRO A 249 25.71 19.72 17.95
CA PRO A 249 24.42 20.10 18.53
C PRO A 249 23.73 21.27 17.82
N PHE A 250 24.46 22.29 17.35
CA PHE A 250 23.85 23.43 16.65
C PHE A 250 23.40 23.05 15.24
N PHE A 251 24.25 22.32 14.51
CA PHE A 251 23.89 21.81 13.18
C PHE A 251 22.65 20.92 13.24
N GLU A 252 22.60 19.95 14.16
CA GLU A 252 21.46 19.05 14.32
C GLU A 252 20.17 19.82 14.63
N ALA A 253 20.19 20.72 15.63
CA ALA A 253 19.02 21.51 16.00
C ALA A 253 18.50 22.36 14.82
N HIS A 254 19.40 23.07 14.13
CA HIS A 254 18.99 23.95 13.02
C HIS A 254 18.57 23.20 11.77
N LEU A 255 19.14 22.01 11.51
CA LEU A 255 18.71 21.17 10.39
C LEU A 255 17.31 20.58 10.65
N GLN A 256 17.05 20.09 11.86
CA GLN A 256 15.73 19.61 12.28
C GLN A 256 14.68 20.73 12.20
N GLU A 257 15.00 21.94 12.68
CA GLU A 257 14.14 23.12 12.54
C GLU A 257 13.86 23.45 11.07
N ALA A 258 14.89 23.43 10.21
CA ALA A 258 14.75 23.70 8.78
C ALA A 258 13.82 22.70 8.08
N ILE A 259 14.01 21.39 8.32
CA ILE A 259 13.16 20.33 7.76
C ILE A 259 11.72 20.51 8.24
N ASN A 260 11.50 20.73 9.53
CA ASN A 260 10.17 20.93 10.10
C ASN A 260 9.44 22.17 9.55
N ILE A 261 10.16 23.25 9.28
CA ILE A 261 9.60 24.45 8.64
C ILE A 261 9.18 24.10 7.21
N LEU A 262 10.09 23.56 6.40
CA LEU A 262 9.79 23.23 5.00
C LEU A 262 8.67 22.19 4.86
N TYR A 263 8.65 21.19 5.73
CA TYR A 263 7.59 20.18 5.84
C TYR A 263 6.18 20.80 5.96
N ARG A 264 6.03 21.94 6.64
CA ARG A 264 4.73 22.65 6.77
C ARG A 264 4.37 23.47 5.53
N HIS A 265 5.38 23.95 4.81
CA HIS A 265 5.21 24.76 3.60
C HIS A 265 4.97 23.91 2.34
N GLU A 266 5.25 22.61 2.37
CA GLU A 266 4.97 21.70 1.27
C GLU A 266 3.54 21.15 1.32
N ARG A 267 2.89 21.05 0.16
CA ARG A 267 1.57 20.42 -0.02
C ARG A 267 1.69 18.90 -0.11
N ARG A 268 2.08 18.30 1.02
CA ARG A 268 2.32 16.85 1.15
C ARG A 268 1.04 16.02 1.00
N GLU A 269 -0.11 16.61 1.30
CA GLU A 269 -1.44 16.03 1.08
C GLU A 269 -1.75 15.77 -0.40
N GLU A 270 -1.03 16.41 -1.32
CA GLU A 270 -1.13 16.21 -2.77
C GLU A 270 -0.07 15.23 -3.31
N ASP A 271 0.79 14.68 -2.44
CA ASP A 271 1.93 13.89 -2.85
C ASP A 271 1.62 12.38 -2.85
N ASP A 272 1.67 11.76 -4.03
CA ASP A 272 1.50 10.32 -4.27
C ASP A 272 2.82 9.67 -4.75
N MET A 273 3.97 10.34 -4.60
CA MET A 273 5.26 9.90 -5.11
C MET A 273 5.85 8.75 -4.30
N GLU A 274 6.24 7.69 -5.01
CA GLU A 274 7.05 6.60 -4.45
C GLU A 274 8.53 7.01 -4.41
N LEU A 275 9.20 6.68 -3.32
CA LEU A 275 10.56 7.12 -3.06
C LEU A 275 11.45 5.93 -2.74
N TYR A 276 12.69 5.97 -3.21
CA TYR A 276 13.65 4.90 -3.07
C TYR A 276 14.95 5.41 -2.47
N TYR A 277 15.55 4.61 -1.60
CA TYR A 277 16.92 4.82 -1.12
C TYR A 277 17.77 3.62 -1.48
N ASN A 278 18.83 3.88 -2.27
CA ASN A 278 19.90 2.94 -2.60
C ASN A 278 21.24 3.59 -2.26
N SER A 279 22.15 2.86 -1.60
CA SER A 279 23.48 3.35 -1.24
C SER A 279 24.57 2.41 -1.71
N ASN A 280 25.61 3.00 -2.31
CA ASN A 280 26.75 2.27 -2.90
C ASN A 280 27.67 1.59 -1.86
N ARG A 281 27.46 1.77 -0.54
CA ARG A 281 28.33 1.24 0.54
C ARG A 281 27.68 0.12 1.36
N LYS A 282 27.80 -1.11 0.86
CA LYS A 282 27.15 -2.35 1.34
C LYS A 282 27.16 -2.63 2.86
N LYS A 283 28.30 -2.44 3.56
CA LYS A 283 28.41 -2.75 5.01
C LYS A 283 27.54 -1.82 5.86
N ARG A 284 27.57 -0.52 5.55
CA ARG A 284 26.81 0.51 6.28
C ARG A 284 25.31 0.38 6.03
N VAL A 285 24.90 -0.03 4.82
CA VAL A 285 23.49 -0.27 4.48
C VAL A 285 22.86 -1.37 5.34
N ARG A 286 23.53 -2.51 5.57
CA ARG A 286 22.99 -3.56 6.45
C ARG A 286 22.80 -3.08 7.90
N GLU A 287 23.75 -2.32 8.42
CA GLU A 287 23.65 -1.75 9.77
C GLU A 287 22.50 -0.74 9.88
N ILE A 288 22.35 0.13 8.88
CA ILE A 288 21.23 1.07 8.77
C ILE A 288 19.91 0.31 8.70
N ILE A 289 19.80 -0.72 7.86
CA ILE A 289 18.59 -1.53 7.70
C ILE A 289 18.21 -2.23 8.99
N ASN A 290 19.16 -2.79 9.72
CA ASN A 290 18.87 -3.44 11.00
C ASN A 290 18.31 -2.44 12.03
N LYS A 291 18.76 -1.18 11.98
CA LYS A 291 18.21 -0.11 12.82
C LYS A 291 16.85 0.37 12.31
N ILE A 292 16.67 0.54 11.00
CA ILE A 292 15.41 0.95 10.36
C ILE A 292 14.31 -0.10 10.55
N LYS A 293 14.66 -1.39 10.60
CA LYS A 293 13.73 -2.48 10.95
C LYS A 293 13.14 -2.34 12.37
N LEU A 294 13.74 -1.55 13.24
CA LEU A 294 13.19 -1.20 14.56
C LEU A 294 12.22 0.00 14.48
N GLY A 295 11.98 0.56 13.30
CA GLY A 295 11.00 1.60 13.00
C GLY A 295 11.40 3.03 13.37
N TYR A 296 12.70 3.36 13.30
CA TYR A 296 13.21 4.71 13.44
C TYR A 296 14.36 4.98 12.47
N PHE A 297 14.63 6.25 12.16
CA PHE A 297 15.71 6.70 11.29
C PHE A 297 16.93 7.09 12.14
N PRO A 298 17.97 6.25 12.23
CA PRO A 298 19.17 6.57 13.01
C PRO A 298 20.00 7.73 12.40
N TYR A 299 19.72 8.08 11.14
CA TYR A 299 20.40 9.11 10.37
C TYR A 299 19.39 9.83 9.47
N TYR A 300 19.76 10.99 8.92
CA TYR A 300 19.01 11.62 7.84
C TYR A 300 19.12 10.78 6.57
N ILE A 301 18.02 10.62 5.84
CA ILE A 301 17.96 9.79 4.62
C ILE A 301 17.51 10.64 3.44
N ASN A 302 18.26 10.58 2.34
CA ASN A 302 17.89 11.21 1.06
C ASN A 302 17.29 10.14 0.15
N ALA A 303 15.96 10.13 0.00
CA ALA A 303 15.29 9.23 -0.92
C ALA A 303 14.99 9.94 -2.24
N SER A 304 15.09 9.26 -3.38
CA SER A 304 14.81 9.82 -4.70
C SER A 304 13.65 9.10 -5.39
N ASP A 305 12.99 9.79 -6.31
CA ASP A 305 11.97 9.23 -7.21
C ASP A 305 12.58 8.33 -8.30
N SER A 306 13.84 8.58 -8.66
CA SER A 306 14.56 7.80 -9.66
C SER A 306 15.12 6.50 -9.08
N PHE A 307 14.87 5.39 -9.77
CA PHE A 307 15.32 4.05 -9.39
C PHE A 307 16.39 3.53 -10.37
N GLN A 308 17.62 3.36 -9.90
CA GLN A 308 18.72 2.74 -10.66
C GLN A 308 19.29 1.55 -9.89
N ILE A 309 19.25 0.37 -10.49
CA ILE A 309 19.85 -0.87 -9.96
C ILE A 309 21.20 -1.07 -10.65
N ASN A 310 22.29 -1.22 -9.91
CA ASN A 310 23.57 -1.65 -10.48
C ASN A 310 23.64 -3.18 -10.54
N THR A 311 24.10 -3.71 -11.68
CA THR A 311 23.83 -5.09 -12.11
C THR A 311 24.76 -6.16 -11.54
N THR A 312 25.69 -5.84 -10.64
CA THR A 312 26.82 -6.73 -10.35
C THR A 312 26.77 -7.51 -9.04
N GLU A 313 25.97 -7.12 -8.02
CA GLU A 313 25.94 -7.80 -6.71
C GLU A 313 24.62 -7.58 -5.92
N GLN A 314 24.45 -8.26 -4.77
CA GLN A 314 23.26 -8.13 -3.91
C GLN A 314 23.09 -6.70 -3.33
N GLU A 315 21.96 -6.05 -3.60
CA GLU A 315 21.57 -4.68 -3.20
C GLU A 315 20.38 -4.72 -2.23
N TYR A 316 20.36 -3.78 -1.27
CA TYR A 316 19.20 -3.57 -0.40
C TYR A 316 18.59 -2.22 -0.74
N ILE A 317 17.29 -2.22 -1.00
CA ILE A 317 16.56 -1.02 -1.40
C ILE A 317 15.50 -0.73 -0.35
N LEU A 318 15.49 0.49 0.17
CA LEU A 318 14.37 0.97 0.97
C LEU A 318 13.36 1.64 0.04
N HIS A 319 12.13 1.17 0.10
CA HIS A 319 10.99 1.71 -0.64
C HIS A 319 10.11 2.45 0.37
N PHE A 320 9.88 3.75 0.15
CA PHE A 320 9.12 4.61 1.04
C PHE A 320 7.75 4.84 0.43
N HIS A 321 6.73 4.25 1.04
CA HIS A 321 5.35 4.47 0.63
C HIS A 321 4.98 5.97 0.70
N PRO A 322 4.12 6.52 -0.17
CA PRO A 322 3.87 7.97 -0.22
C PRO A 322 3.31 8.53 1.09
N SER A 323 2.61 7.69 1.87
CA SER A 323 2.13 8.03 3.22
C SER A 323 3.24 8.43 4.19
N MET A 324 4.49 7.99 3.98
CA MET A 324 5.66 8.37 4.79
C MET A 324 5.89 9.89 4.77
N ARG A 325 5.60 10.55 3.64
CA ARG A 325 5.68 12.01 3.54
C ARG A 325 4.50 12.72 4.20
N ARG A 326 3.33 12.09 4.20
CA ARG A 326 2.09 12.67 4.74
C ARG A 326 2.04 12.63 6.26
N ALA A 327 2.57 11.58 6.86
CA ALA A 327 2.46 11.31 8.29
C ALA A 327 3.03 12.44 9.18
N SER A 328 2.23 12.91 10.13
CA SER A 328 2.56 14.02 11.05
C SER A 328 3.77 13.77 11.96
N ASN A 329 4.14 12.52 12.17
CA ASN A 329 5.26 12.08 13.02
C ASN A 329 6.56 11.81 12.25
N ILE A 330 6.57 11.97 10.92
CA ILE A 330 7.74 11.77 10.06
C ILE A 330 7.99 13.05 9.28
N ALA A 331 8.90 13.89 9.78
CA ALA A 331 9.23 15.12 9.07
C ALA A 331 10.12 14.83 7.85
N SER A 332 9.80 15.48 6.74
CA SER A 332 10.56 15.40 5.50
C SER A 332 10.44 16.71 4.71
N CYS A 333 11.45 17.03 3.91
CA CYS A 333 11.39 18.17 3.00
C CYS A 333 12.10 17.89 1.70
N ASN A 334 11.74 18.64 0.67
CA ASN A 334 12.41 18.67 -0.60
C ASN A 334 13.36 19.89 -0.67
N PRO A 335 14.67 19.72 -0.38
CA PRO A 335 15.63 20.81 -0.42
C PRO A 335 15.92 21.33 -1.84
N THR A 336 15.52 20.60 -2.89
CA THR A 336 15.73 21.02 -4.31
C THR A 336 15.06 22.35 -4.63
N TRP A 337 14.01 22.73 -3.88
CA TRP A 337 13.35 24.02 -4.02
C TRP A 337 14.26 25.22 -3.75
N LEU A 338 15.24 25.06 -2.87
CA LEU A 338 16.21 26.10 -2.53
C LEU A 338 17.57 25.85 -3.21
N PHE A 339 17.89 24.59 -3.50
CA PHE A 339 19.20 24.19 -3.99
C PHE A 339 19.09 23.13 -5.11
N PRO A 340 18.56 23.49 -6.29
CA PRO A 340 18.33 22.54 -7.38
C PRO A 340 19.62 21.90 -7.91
N ASP A 341 20.74 22.62 -7.86
CA ASP A 341 22.04 22.11 -8.32
C ASP A 341 22.72 21.15 -7.33
N LYS A 342 22.31 21.20 -6.05
CA LYS A 342 22.93 20.40 -4.98
C LYS A 342 22.17 19.11 -4.68
N TYR A 343 20.87 19.09 -4.95
CA TYR A 343 20.01 17.93 -4.70
C TYR A 343 19.35 17.50 -6.02
N ARG A 344 19.46 16.22 -6.38
CA ARG A 344 18.86 15.68 -7.62
C ARG A 344 17.55 14.97 -7.32
N HIS A 345 16.44 15.72 -7.22
CA HIS A 345 15.11 15.17 -6.92
C HIS A 345 15.09 14.30 -5.64
N GLU A 346 15.88 14.69 -4.64
CA GLU A 346 15.98 13.99 -3.36
C GLU A 346 15.05 14.62 -2.33
N ILE A 347 14.39 13.75 -1.56
CA ILE A 347 13.60 14.07 -0.38
C ILE A 347 14.40 13.70 0.86
N LEU A 348 14.62 14.69 1.72
CA LEU A 348 15.36 14.56 2.96
C LEU A 348 14.39 14.20 4.11
N PHE A 349 14.59 13.04 4.73
CA PHE A 349 13.87 12.59 5.93
C PHE A 349 14.65 12.91 7.20
N GLU A 350 13.94 13.39 8.22
CA GLU A 350 14.51 13.71 9.54
C GLU A 350 14.93 12.45 10.30
N ARG A 351 16.04 12.56 11.04
CA ARG A 351 16.47 11.56 12.02
C ARG A 351 15.45 11.43 13.16
N THR A 352 15.17 10.20 13.60
CA THR A 352 14.29 9.93 14.74
C THR A 352 14.97 9.11 15.84
N ASP A 353 14.55 9.31 17.10
CA ASP A 353 15.13 8.63 18.25
C ASP A 353 14.52 7.24 18.50
N LYS A 354 15.34 6.29 18.97
CA LYS A 354 14.96 4.89 19.27
C LYS A 354 13.76 4.72 20.22
N LYS A 355 13.38 5.76 20.98
CA LYS A 355 12.34 5.67 22.03
C LYS A 355 10.93 5.51 21.48
N GLN A 356 10.68 5.79 20.20
CA GLN A 356 9.37 5.67 19.58
C GLN A 356 9.49 5.02 18.21
N GLN A 357 8.73 3.94 18.00
CA GLN A 357 8.57 3.34 16.68
C GLN A 357 7.63 4.23 15.86
N VAL A 358 8.12 4.79 14.77
CA VAL A 358 7.43 5.79 13.95
C VAL A 358 6.87 5.19 12.66
N PHE A 359 7.52 4.13 12.15
CA PHE A 359 7.11 3.40 10.95
C PHE A 359 7.37 1.89 11.11
N ASP A 360 6.74 1.11 10.23
CA ASP A 360 6.95 -0.32 10.07
C ASP A 360 7.80 -0.58 8.82
N ALA A 361 8.62 -1.64 8.88
CA ALA A 361 9.46 -2.07 7.76
C ALA A 361 9.12 -3.53 7.41
N LYS A 362 8.71 -3.76 6.17
CA LYS A 362 8.31 -5.09 5.68
C LYS A 362 9.10 -5.46 4.43
N VAL A 363 9.57 -6.70 4.36
CA VAL A 363 10.17 -7.22 3.13
C VAL A 363 9.07 -7.35 2.07
N GLU A 364 9.18 -6.54 1.03
CA GLU A 364 8.23 -6.50 -0.09
C GLU A 364 8.60 -7.54 -1.13
N ASN A 365 9.88 -7.57 -1.51
CA ASN A 365 10.44 -8.51 -2.46
C ASN A 365 11.86 -8.91 -2.03
N GLU A 366 12.21 -10.17 -2.23
CA GLU A 366 13.54 -10.70 -1.95
C GLU A 366 13.90 -11.74 -3.01
N ASP A 367 15.02 -11.50 -3.70
CA ASP A 367 15.67 -12.44 -4.60
C ASP A 367 17.17 -12.56 -4.30
N GLU A 368 17.89 -13.37 -5.09
CA GLU A 368 19.33 -13.61 -4.90
C GLU A 368 20.20 -12.33 -4.96
N PHE A 369 19.69 -11.24 -5.53
CA PHE A 369 20.42 -9.99 -5.79
C PHE A 369 19.75 -8.74 -5.21
N ILE A 370 18.49 -8.77 -4.81
CA ILE A 370 17.78 -7.59 -4.30
C ILE A 370 16.92 -7.97 -3.10
N GLN A 371 17.07 -7.25 -1.99
CA GLN A 371 16.07 -7.22 -0.93
C GLN A 371 15.45 -5.82 -0.88
N MET A 372 14.16 -5.73 -1.22
CA MET A 372 13.38 -4.50 -1.16
C MET A 372 12.55 -4.49 0.13
N ILE A 373 12.69 -3.41 0.89
CA ILE A 373 12.03 -3.21 2.19
C ILE A 373 11.10 -2.02 2.06
N LEU A 374 9.80 -2.29 2.13
CA LEU A 374 8.76 -1.27 2.16
C LEU A 374 8.66 -0.66 3.55
N LEU A 375 8.70 0.66 3.61
CA LEU A 375 8.51 1.47 4.80
C LEU A 375 7.14 2.15 4.74
N THR A 376 6.33 1.93 5.78
CA THR A 376 5.01 2.54 5.93
C THR A 376 4.87 3.12 7.34
N PRO A 377 4.21 4.27 7.57
CA PRO A 377 3.94 4.77 8.91
C PRO A 377 3.23 3.73 9.77
N THR A 378 3.47 3.73 11.08
CA THR A 378 2.80 2.78 11.99
C THR A 378 1.27 2.87 11.92
N THR A 379 0.74 4.07 11.68
CA THR A 379 -0.70 4.30 11.45
C THR A 379 -1.22 3.57 10.21
N TYR A 380 -0.44 3.51 9.13
CA TYR A 380 -0.80 2.75 7.94
C TYR A 380 -0.84 1.25 8.25
N GLY A 381 0.22 0.72 8.87
CA GLY A 381 0.33 -0.70 9.22
C GLY A 381 -0.78 -1.18 10.15
N GLN A 382 -1.17 -0.37 11.14
CA GLN A 382 -2.25 -0.66 12.09
C GLN A 382 -3.62 -0.74 11.42
N PHE A 383 -3.89 0.14 10.45
CA PHE A 383 -5.23 0.31 9.90
C PHE A 383 -5.46 -0.36 8.55
N ILE A 384 -4.42 -0.68 7.78
CA ILE A 384 -4.59 -1.26 6.43
C ILE A 384 -5.48 -2.50 6.48
N GLN A 385 -5.14 -3.52 7.28
CA GLN A 385 -5.90 -4.79 7.36
C GLN A 385 -7.37 -4.60 7.82
N PRO A 386 -7.66 -3.87 8.93
CA PRO A 386 -9.04 -3.54 9.30
C PRO A 386 -9.82 -2.80 8.21
N ILE A 387 -9.19 -1.85 7.51
CA ILE A 387 -9.81 -1.09 6.43
C ILE A 387 -10.10 -2.01 5.24
N GLU A 388 -9.18 -2.91 4.88
CA GLU A 388 -9.43 -3.91 3.84
C GLU A 388 -10.67 -4.72 4.19
N TRP A 389 -10.76 -5.20 5.43
CA TRP A 389 -11.89 -5.99 5.90
C TRP A 389 -13.22 -5.23 5.80
N ILE A 390 -13.28 -4.00 6.32
CA ILE A 390 -14.47 -3.15 6.23
C ILE A 390 -14.84 -2.88 4.77
N SER A 391 -13.87 -2.52 3.94
CA SER A 391 -14.09 -2.24 2.52
C SER A 391 -14.70 -3.44 1.78
N ASN A 392 -14.41 -4.66 2.19
CA ASN A 392 -14.98 -5.87 1.58
C ASN A 392 -16.40 -6.18 2.06
N ILE A 393 -16.77 -5.70 3.25
CA ILE A 393 -18.13 -5.82 3.80
C ILE A 393 -19.07 -4.79 3.20
N LEU A 394 -18.57 -3.59 2.92
CA LEU A 394 -19.35 -2.55 2.28
C LEU A 394 -19.67 -2.97 0.84
N ASP A 395 -20.96 -3.02 0.49
CA ASP A 395 -21.43 -3.36 -0.85
C ASP A 395 -21.20 -2.24 -1.89
N TYR A 396 -20.47 -1.17 -1.53
CA TYR A 396 -20.22 0.00 -2.37
C TYR A 396 -18.76 0.49 -2.23
N PRO A 397 -18.16 1.03 -3.31
CA PRO A 397 -16.81 1.58 -3.26
C PRO A 397 -16.72 2.72 -2.25
N THR A 398 -15.80 2.60 -1.30
CA THR A 398 -15.59 3.61 -0.25
C THR A 398 -14.11 3.97 -0.18
N ASP A 399 -13.79 5.25 -0.09
CA ASP A 399 -12.42 5.72 0.08
C ASP A 399 -11.82 5.17 1.39
N PHE A 400 -10.61 4.61 1.35
CA PHE A 400 -9.94 4.03 2.53
C PHE A 400 -9.70 5.06 3.62
N ASN A 401 -9.52 6.34 3.26
CA ASN A 401 -9.42 7.41 4.23
C ASN A 401 -10.75 7.64 4.97
N LEU A 402 -11.91 7.42 4.34
CA LEU A 402 -13.19 7.47 5.07
C LEU A 402 -13.32 6.34 6.08
N ILE A 403 -12.94 5.13 5.67
CA ILE A 403 -12.96 3.96 6.54
C ILE A 403 -11.98 4.14 7.71
N TYR A 404 -10.80 4.67 7.43
CA TYR A 404 -9.80 5.07 8.43
C TYR A 404 -10.38 6.05 9.43
N LEU A 405 -10.95 7.17 8.97
CA LEU A 405 -11.51 8.21 9.84
C LEU A 405 -12.68 7.67 10.68
N ALA A 406 -13.58 6.88 10.09
CA ALA A 406 -14.67 6.24 10.80
C ALA A 406 -14.14 5.26 11.88
N SER A 407 -13.10 4.48 11.55
CA SER A 407 -12.47 3.54 12.49
C SER A 407 -11.75 4.26 13.62
N LYS A 408 -11.00 5.34 13.32
CA LYS A 408 -10.31 6.19 14.29
C LYS A 408 -11.31 6.84 15.25
N MET A 409 -12.43 7.35 14.74
CA MET A 409 -13.47 8.00 15.54
C MET A 409 -14.14 7.05 16.56
N PHE A 410 -14.21 5.76 16.26
CA PHE A 410 -14.84 4.76 17.13
C PHE A 410 -13.84 3.80 17.80
N ASP A 411 -12.59 4.23 17.97
CA ASP A 411 -11.53 3.45 18.62
C ASP A 411 -11.42 2.01 18.08
N GLY A 412 -11.58 1.83 16.76
CA GLY A 412 -11.52 0.53 16.08
C GLY A 412 -12.80 -0.31 16.16
N ASN A 413 -13.91 0.20 16.70
CA ASN A 413 -15.18 -0.54 16.71
C ASN A 413 -15.78 -0.65 15.31
N THR A 414 -15.58 -1.81 14.69
CA THR A 414 -15.89 -2.00 13.28
C THR A 414 -17.38 -1.92 12.94
N ASN A 415 -18.25 -2.43 13.80
CA ASN A 415 -19.70 -2.39 13.58
C ASN A 415 -20.23 -0.96 13.58
N ARG A 416 -19.70 -0.10 14.46
CA ARG A 416 -20.05 1.33 14.48
C ARG A 416 -19.51 2.05 13.25
N ALA A 417 -18.28 1.77 12.83
CA ALA A 417 -17.71 2.33 11.61
C ALA A 417 -18.56 1.97 10.38
N ILE A 418 -18.89 0.69 10.18
CA ILE A 418 -19.75 0.22 9.07
C ILE A 418 -21.13 0.88 9.10
N SER A 419 -21.75 0.99 10.28
CA SER A 419 -23.07 1.61 10.45
C SER A 419 -23.05 3.09 10.04
N VAL A 420 -22.04 3.84 10.46
CA VAL A 420 -21.90 5.26 10.12
C VAL A 420 -21.57 5.47 8.65
N LEU A 421 -20.69 4.65 8.07
CA LEU A 421 -20.38 4.69 6.64
C LEU A 421 -21.64 4.40 5.79
N SER A 422 -22.47 3.44 6.20
CA SER A 422 -23.72 3.11 5.51
C SER A 422 -24.75 4.23 5.58
N ARG A 423 -24.84 4.92 6.72
CA ARG A 423 -25.67 6.13 6.86
C ARG A 423 -25.13 7.28 6.00
N PHE A 424 -23.82 7.46 5.96
CA PHE A 424 -23.17 8.46 5.13
C PHE A 424 -23.46 8.22 3.64
N GLU A 425 -23.33 6.98 3.16
CA GLU A 425 -23.61 6.64 1.76
C GLU A 425 -25.06 6.93 1.37
N THR A 426 -26.01 6.69 2.29
CA THR A 426 -27.42 7.04 2.09
C THR A 426 -27.63 8.56 2.10
N TRP A 427 -26.95 9.27 2.99
CA TRP A 427 -27.00 10.74 3.07
C TRP A 427 -26.41 11.39 1.81
N LYS A 428 -25.28 10.88 1.31
CA LYS A 428 -24.58 11.38 0.12
C LYS A 428 -25.41 11.30 -1.16
N LYS A 429 -26.30 10.32 -1.29
CA LYS A 429 -27.16 10.13 -2.47
C LYS A 429 -28.28 11.15 -2.63
N LYS A 430 -28.53 12.00 -1.64
CA LYS A 430 -29.55 13.05 -1.72
C LYS A 430 -28.98 14.27 -2.45
N ASP A 431 -29.61 14.70 -3.54
CA ASP A 431 -29.14 15.82 -4.38
C ASP A 431 -28.90 17.11 -3.58
N VAL A 432 -29.78 17.40 -2.60
CA VAL A 432 -29.66 18.56 -1.70
C VAL A 432 -28.29 18.62 -0.99
N ASN A 433 -27.75 17.47 -0.58
CA ASN A 433 -26.48 17.42 0.13
C ASN A 433 -25.29 17.63 -0.81
N LYS A 434 -25.43 17.18 -2.06
CA LYS A 434 -24.44 17.42 -3.10
C LYS A 434 -24.38 18.91 -3.46
N GLU A 435 -25.53 19.54 -3.67
CA GLU A 435 -25.62 20.99 -3.92
C GLU A 435 -25.03 21.81 -2.76
N LYS A 436 -25.32 21.41 -1.52
CA LYS A 436 -24.75 22.05 -0.33
C LYS A 436 -23.21 21.98 -0.31
N TYR A 437 -22.63 20.85 -0.71
CA TYR A 437 -21.18 20.74 -0.82
C TYR A 437 -20.62 21.59 -1.97
N GLU A 438 -21.26 21.60 -3.13
CA GLU A 438 -20.84 22.43 -4.26
C GLU A 438 -20.74 23.92 -3.90
N GLN A 439 -21.65 24.42 -3.04
CA GLN A 439 -21.61 25.80 -2.53
C GLN A 439 -20.41 26.09 -1.62
N GLN A 440 -19.92 25.10 -0.85
CA GLN A 440 -18.83 25.26 0.13
C GLN A 440 -17.49 24.70 -0.36
N MET A 441 -17.47 23.92 -1.44
CA MET A 441 -16.31 23.18 -1.94
C MET A 441 -15.09 24.08 -2.13
N ASN A 442 -15.29 25.27 -2.70
CA ASN A 442 -14.21 26.23 -2.93
C ASN A 442 -13.52 26.67 -1.63
N GLU A 443 -14.24 26.72 -0.52
CA GLU A 443 -13.66 27.05 0.79
C GLU A 443 -12.74 25.93 1.29
N PHE A 444 -13.19 24.68 1.20
CA PHE A 444 -12.38 23.50 1.55
C PHE A 444 -11.11 23.42 0.69
N VAL A 445 -11.24 23.53 -0.64
CA VAL A 445 -10.11 23.44 -1.57
C VAL A 445 -9.12 24.58 -1.34
N LYS A 446 -9.60 25.81 -1.13
CA LYS A 446 -8.74 26.97 -0.81
C LYS A 446 -7.93 26.76 0.47
N ARG A 447 -8.45 25.96 1.41
CA ARG A 447 -7.83 25.56 2.68
C ARG A 447 -7.06 24.23 2.59
N ARG A 448 -6.70 23.78 1.38
CA ARG A 448 -5.91 22.55 1.09
C ARG A 448 -6.65 21.23 1.34
N CYS A 449 -7.96 21.25 1.60
CA CYS A 449 -8.75 20.04 1.75
C CYS A 449 -9.24 19.56 0.38
N CYS A 450 -8.36 18.93 -0.39
CA CYS A 450 -8.64 18.51 -1.78
C CYS A 450 -9.42 17.18 -1.89
N ASN A 451 -9.53 16.39 -0.81
CA ASN A 451 -10.31 15.15 -0.83
C ASN A 451 -11.81 15.42 -0.60
N HIS A 452 -12.57 15.50 -1.70
CA HIS A 452 -14.00 15.80 -1.68
C HIS A 452 -14.84 14.81 -0.87
N GLU A 453 -14.50 13.52 -0.90
CA GLU A 453 -15.20 12.47 -0.15
C GLU A 453 -15.03 12.66 1.36
N VAL A 454 -13.81 12.95 1.81
CA VAL A 454 -13.50 13.26 3.21
C VAL A 454 -14.23 14.53 3.65
N ASN A 455 -14.24 15.57 2.82
CA ASN A 455 -14.95 16.82 3.12
C ASN A 455 -16.46 16.60 3.31
N LEU A 456 -17.09 15.87 2.38
CA LEU A 456 -18.51 15.48 2.47
C LEU A 456 -18.79 14.67 3.74
N PHE A 457 -17.89 13.76 4.09
CA PHE A 457 -18.03 12.95 5.30
C PHE A 457 -17.99 13.80 6.56
N TYR A 458 -17.09 14.79 6.66
CA TYR A 458 -17.07 15.71 7.79
C TYR A 458 -18.30 16.61 7.85
N MET A 459 -18.87 17.03 6.71
CA MET A 459 -20.15 17.74 6.69
C MET A 459 -21.27 16.87 7.26
N PHE A 460 -21.34 15.61 6.84
CA PHE A 460 -22.27 14.64 7.40
C PHE A 460 -22.07 14.46 8.91
N LEU A 461 -20.82 14.25 9.37
CA LEU A 461 -20.53 14.09 10.80
C LEU A 461 -20.93 15.31 11.62
N PHE A 462 -20.73 16.51 11.08
CA PHE A 462 -21.15 17.76 11.69
C PHE A 462 -22.68 17.83 11.83
N GLU A 463 -23.42 17.56 10.75
CA GLU A 463 -24.89 17.58 10.75
C GLU A 463 -25.52 16.55 11.69
N GLN A 464 -24.89 15.38 11.82
CA GLN A 464 -25.37 14.33 12.70
C GLN A 464 -24.92 14.51 14.17
N GLY A 465 -24.21 15.60 14.49
CA GLY A 465 -23.74 15.91 15.85
C GLY A 465 -22.62 14.99 16.35
N TYR A 466 -21.90 14.31 15.46
CA TYR A 466 -20.72 13.52 15.83
C TYR A 466 -19.51 14.40 16.18
N LEU A 467 -19.44 15.60 15.59
CA LEU A 467 -18.42 16.59 15.92
C LEU A 467 -18.90 17.43 17.11
N LYS A 468 -18.15 17.42 18.21
CA LYS A 468 -18.55 18.13 19.45
C LYS A 468 -18.44 19.66 19.31
N GLU A 469 -17.25 20.14 18.97
CA GLU A 469 -16.88 21.56 19.05
C GLU A 469 -16.16 22.08 17.79
N GLN A 470 -16.07 21.25 16.75
CA GLN A 470 -15.36 21.57 15.52
C GLN A 470 -16.33 21.64 14.35
N THR A 471 -16.12 22.62 13.49
CA THR A 471 -16.79 22.68 12.18
C THR A 471 -16.28 21.57 11.27
N ALA A 472 -17.07 21.20 10.26
CA ALA A 472 -16.65 20.25 9.22
C ALA A 472 -15.33 20.67 8.54
N LEU A 473 -15.15 21.97 8.30
CA LEU A 473 -13.93 22.52 7.69
C LEU A 473 -12.71 22.36 8.60
N GLN A 474 -12.83 22.71 9.90
CA GLN A 474 -11.74 22.54 10.87
C GLN A 474 -11.31 21.08 10.98
N ALA A 475 -12.27 20.16 11.11
CA ALA A 475 -11.98 18.73 11.20
C ALA A 475 -11.30 18.20 9.93
N SER A 476 -11.75 18.65 8.75
CA SER A 476 -11.15 18.29 7.46
C SER A 476 -9.70 18.78 7.33
N ILE A 477 -9.41 20.01 7.78
CA ILE A 477 -8.05 20.57 7.78
C ILE A 477 -7.15 19.77 8.72
N LEU A 478 -7.61 19.50 9.95
CA LEU A 478 -6.83 18.74 10.93
C LEU A 478 -6.46 17.36 10.38
N SER A 479 -7.40 16.63 9.78
CA SER A 479 -7.11 15.29 9.28
C SER A 479 -6.34 15.26 7.95
N THR A 480 -6.55 16.24 7.07
CA THR A 480 -5.88 16.25 5.75
C THR A 480 -4.48 16.86 5.81
N VAL A 481 -4.35 18.04 6.44
CA VAL A 481 -3.14 18.86 6.38
C VAL A 481 -2.22 18.61 7.57
N ILE A 482 -2.79 18.48 8.77
CA ILE A 482 -2.01 18.38 10.02
C ILE A 482 -1.64 16.93 10.32
N ASP A 483 -2.62 16.03 10.39
CA ASP A 483 -2.40 14.60 10.65
C ASP A 483 -1.77 13.89 9.45
N GLY A 484 -2.24 14.26 8.25
CA GLY A 484 -1.92 13.57 7.00
C GLY A 484 -2.75 12.30 6.85
N LEU A 485 -3.54 12.22 5.77
CA LEU A 485 -4.31 11.03 5.44
C LEU A 485 -3.38 9.90 4.99
N PRO A 486 -3.44 8.71 5.64
CA PRO A 486 -2.44 7.66 5.44
C PRO A 486 -2.61 6.89 4.12
N PHE A 487 -3.78 6.93 3.46
CA PHE A 487 -4.02 6.15 2.25
C PHE A 487 -4.01 7.02 1.00
N VAL A 488 -3.36 6.53 -0.06
CA VAL A 488 -3.27 7.14 -1.38
C VAL A 488 -4.18 6.42 -2.38
N ASN A 489 -4.32 6.95 -3.59
CA ASN A 489 -5.18 6.31 -4.61
C ASN A 489 -4.65 4.92 -5.02
N GLN A 490 -3.34 4.72 -5.01
CA GLN A 490 -2.73 3.43 -5.35
C GLN A 490 -3.12 2.31 -4.35
N ASP A 491 -3.36 2.64 -3.08
CA ASP A 491 -3.86 1.68 -2.07
C ASP A 491 -5.25 1.12 -2.41
N LYS A 492 -6.05 1.91 -3.15
CA LYS A 492 -7.38 1.51 -3.61
C LYS A 492 -7.29 0.50 -4.74
N ASP A 493 -6.16 0.44 -5.43
CA ASP A 493 -5.99 -0.27 -6.69
C ASP A 493 -5.56 -1.73 -6.49
N LYS A 494 -6.24 -2.43 -5.58
CA LYS A 494 -5.89 -3.80 -5.22
C LYS A 494 -5.89 -4.72 -6.42
N LEU A 495 -4.82 -5.50 -6.52
CA LEU A 495 -4.77 -6.63 -7.44
C LEU A 495 -5.77 -7.70 -7.02
N PHE A 496 -5.88 -7.95 -5.71
CA PHE A 496 -6.75 -8.95 -5.12
C PHE A 496 -7.83 -8.30 -4.23
N GLU A 497 -9.09 -8.59 -4.52
CA GLU A 497 -10.25 -8.20 -3.71
C GLU A 497 -10.70 -9.41 -2.90
N THR A 498 -10.70 -9.31 -1.57
CA THR A 498 -11.25 -10.36 -0.71
C THR A 498 -12.77 -10.22 -0.66
N LEU A 499 -13.48 -11.32 -0.82
CA LEU A 499 -14.94 -11.40 -0.85
C LEU A 499 -15.47 -12.00 0.45
N LEU A 500 -16.80 -12.04 0.59
CA LEU A 500 -17.42 -12.72 1.72
C LEU A 500 -16.88 -14.16 1.85
N PRO A 501 -16.53 -14.58 3.07
CA PRO A 501 -15.98 -15.91 3.29
C PRO A 501 -17.01 -16.99 2.94
N LEU A 502 -16.50 -18.16 2.55
CA LEU A 502 -17.35 -19.32 2.30
C LEU A 502 -18.15 -19.67 3.58
N PRO A 503 -19.40 -20.12 3.44
CA PRO A 503 -20.18 -20.62 4.58
C PRO A 503 -19.57 -21.86 5.27
N SER A 504 -18.62 -22.51 4.61
CA SER A 504 -17.90 -23.68 5.13
C SER A 504 -16.46 -23.66 4.60
N PRO A 505 -15.45 -23.97 5.44
CA PRO A 505 -14.07 -24.07 4.98
C PRO A 505 -13.92 -25.10 3.85
N LEU A 506 -13.05 -24.83 2.89
CA LEU A 506 -12.91 -25.65 1.68
C LEU A 506 -11.43 -25.97 1.43
N TYR A 507 -11.06 -27.25 1.43
CA TYR A 507 -9.72 -27.72 1.08
C TYR A 507 -9.82 -28.78 -0.02
N ARG A 508 -8.99 -28.66 -1.06
CA ARG A 508 -9.00 -29.57 -2.23
C ARG A 508 -10.40 -29.73 -2.84
N GLY A 509 -11.12 -28.61 -2.90
CA GLY A 509 -12.47 -28.56 -3.45
C GLY A 509 -12.49 -28.56 -4.98
N GLN A 510 -13.69 -28.66 -5.54
CA GLN A 510 -13.94 -28.46 -6.97
C GLN A 510 -14.95 -27.33 -7.16
N CYS A 511 -14.71 -26.46 -8.13
CA CYS A 511 -15.65 -25.40 -8.50
C CYS A 511 -15.94 -25.42 -9.99
N ILE A 512 -17.16 -25.04 -10.37
CA ILE A 512 -17.60 -24.90 -11.76
C ILE A 512 -18.19 -23.51 -11.95
N SER A 513 -17.83 -22.84 -13.05
CA SER A 513 -18.37 -21.55 -13.44
C SER A 513 -19.63 -21.76 -14.28
N PHE A 514 -20.71 -21.06 -13.94
CA PHE A 514 -22.00 -21.16 -14.63
C PHE A 514 -22.69 -19.79 -14.64
N ASN A 515 -22.75 -19.13 -15.80
CA ASN A 515 -23.33 -17.78 -15.95
C ASN A 515 -22.76 -16.78 -14.92
N HIS A 516 -23.61 -16.21 -14.07
CA HIS A 516 -23.22 -15.30 -12.99
C HIS A 516 -22.97 -16.02 -11.66
N GLU A 517 -22.70 -17.31 -11.69
CA GLU A 517 -22.54 -18.17 -10.53
C GLU A 517 -21.23 -18.97 -10.55
N ILE A 518 -20.71 -19.26 -9.35
CA ILE A 518 -19.65 -20.23 -9.12
C ILE A 518 -20.21 -21.31 -8.21
N LEU A 519 -20.28 -22.53 -8.72
CA LEU A 519 -20.77 -23.70 -8.02
C LEU A 519 -19.61 -24.36 -7.28
N VAL A 520 -19.64 -24.33 -5.95
CA VAL A 520 -18.69 -25.01 -5.07
C VAL A 520 -19.24 -26.40 -4.77
N CYS A 521 -18.52 -27.44 -5.23
CA CYS A 521 -19.00 -28.83 -5.25
C CYS A 521 -18.29 -29.70 -4.19
N GLY A 522 -18.23 -29.23 -2.94
CA GLY A 522 -17.58 -29.93 -1.85
C GLY A 522 -16.05 -30.00 -1.97
N GLY A 523 -15.42 -30.63 -0.98
CA GLY A 523 -13.98 -30.77 -0.82
C GLY A 523 -13.62 -31.82 0.23
N TYR A 524 -12.33 -31.96 0.53
CA TYR A 524 -11.86 -32.89 1.55
C TYR A 524 -12.58 -32.66 2.89
N HIS A 525 -13.25 -33.69 3.41
CA HIS A 525 -14.12 -33.64 4.61
C HIS A 525 -15.25 -32.60 4.57
N ASN A 526 -15.68 -32.16 3.38
CA ASN A 526 -16.78 -31.21 3.22
C ASN A 526 -17.72 -31.62 2.08
N GLN A 527 -18.88 -32.17 2.44
CA GLN A 527 -19.92 -32.62 1.51
C GLN A 527 -20.86 -31.49 1.03
N LYS A 528 -20.70 -30.26 1.53
CA LYS A 528 -21.65 -29.17 1.28
C LYS A 528 -21.41 -28.51 -0.07
N CYS A 529 -22.49 -28.35 -0.85
CA CYS A 529 -22.47 -27.67 -2.13
C CYS A 529 -23.15 -26.28 -2.04
N TYR A 530 -22.53 -25.27 -2.65
CA TYR A 530 -23.02 -23.89 -2.64
C TYR A 530 -22.93 -23.26 -4.01
N SER A 531 -23.84 -22.33 -4.31
CA SER A 531 -23.72 -21.40 -5.42
C SER A 531 -23.35 -20.03 -4.87
N TYR A 532 -22.27 -19.46 -5.40
CA TYR A 532 -21.89 -18.07 -5.18
C TYR A 532 -22.32 -17.22 -6.38
N HIS A 533 -23.17 -16.22 -6.17
CA HIS A 533 -23.58 -15.31 -7.23
C HIS A 533 -22.59 -14.13 -7.33
N THR A 534 -21.93 -13.96 -8.47
CA THR A 534 -20.83 -13.00 -8.67
C THR A 534 -21.27 -11.54 -8.61
N ILE A 535 -22.46 -11.22 -9.14
CA ILE A 535 -23.06 -9.87 -9.07
C ILE A 535 -23.63 -9.59 -7.68
N LYS A 536 -24.46 -10.50 -7.14
CA LYS A 536 -25.12 -10.32 -5.83
C LYS A 536 -24.16 -10.50 -4.64
N ARG A 537 -22.96 -11.05 -4.90
CA ARG A 537 -21.89 -11.34 -3.93
C ARG A 537 -22.32 -12.21 -2.75
N LYS A 538 -23.30 -13.10 -2.94
CA LYS A 538 -23.88 -13.92 -1.86
C LYS A 538 -23.78 -15.40 -2.17
N TYR A 539 -23.69 -16.20 -1.11
CA TYR A 539 -23.75 -17.65 -1.18
C TYR A 539 -25.17 -18.15 -0.93
N LYS A 540 -25.58 -19.21 -1.63
CA LYS A 540 -26.80 -19.97 -1.38
C LYS A 540 -26.50 -21.45 -1.44
N ARG A 541 -27.02 -22.22 -0.48
CA ARG A 541 -26.82 -23.68 -0.44
C ARG A 541 -27.55 -24.34 -1.61
N ILE A 542 -26.88 -25.29 -2.25
CA ILE A 542 -27.46 -26.14 -3.31
C ILE A 542 -27.97 -27.43 -2.66
N CYS A 543 -27.06 -28.32 -2.25
CA CYS A 543 -27.36 -29.60 -1.62
C CYS A 543 -26.15 -30.14 -0.82
N LEU A 544 -26.24 -31.40 -0.40
CA LEU A 544 -25.15 -32.20 0.16
C LEU A 544 -24.82 -33.35 -0.79
N TYR A 545 -23.58 -33.82 -0.78
CA TYR A 545 -23.27 -35.17 -1.27
C TYR A 545 -23.94 -36.22 -0.38
N PRO A 546 -24.20 -37.44 -0.90
CA PRO A 546 -24.67 -38.56 -0.09
C PRO A 546 -23.72 -38.85 1.08
N SER A 547 -24.26 -39.26 2.24
CA SER A 547 -23.48 -39.41 3.47
C SER A 547 -22.41 -40.51 3.40
N ASN A 548 -22.58 -41.48 2.50
CA ASN A 548 -21.63 -42.57 2.24
C ASN A 548 -20.48 -42.18 1.29
N VAL A 549 -20.42 -40.92 0.83
CA VAL A 549 -19.44 -40.45 -0.14
C VAL A 549 -18.35 -39.61 0.54
N GLU A 550 -17.10 -39.99 0.30
CA GLU A 550 -15.91 -39.28 0.76
C GLU A 550 -15.17 -38.62 -0.41
N LEU A 551 -15.03 -37.30 -0.34
CA LEU A 551 -14.54 -36.45 -1.44
C LEU A 551 -13.01 -36.36 -1.53
N ASN A 552 -12.30 -37.39 -1.07
CA ASN A 552 -10.83 -37.42 -1.08
C ASN A 552 -10.29 -37.60 -2.50
N GLY A 553 -9.86 -36.49 -3.13
CA GLY A 553 -9.32 -36.51 -4.49
C GLY A 553 -10.38 -36.62 -5.59
N HIS A 554 -11.65 -36.36 -5.29
CA HIS A 554 -12.72 -36.38 -6.28
C HIS A 554 -12.53 -35.30 -7.36
N CYS A 555 -13.08 -35.57 -8.54
CA CYS A 555 -13.15 -34.66 -9.66
C CYS A 555 -14.61 -34.28 -9.94
N VAL A 556 -14.83 -33.06 -10.43
CA VAL A 556 -16.13 -32.60 -10.92
C VAL A 556 -15.90 -31.95 -12.27
N ILE A 557 -16.66 -32.37 -13.27
CA ILE A 557 -16.60 -31.83 -14.63
C ILE A 557 -18.01 -31.42 -15.08
N LYS A 558 -18.05 -30.45 -15.98
CA LYS A 558 -19.26 -30.06 -16.70
C LYS A 558 -19.44 -30.98 -17.90
N LEU A 559 -20.61 -31.63 -18.03
CA LEU A 559 -21.01 -32.31 -19.26
C LEU A 559 -21.63 -31.30 -20.24
N MET A 560 -21.44 -31.51 -21.54
CA MET A 560 -22.06 -30.67 -22.57
C MET A 560 -23.57 -30.98 -22.63
N ASP A 561 -24.43 -29.95 -22.55
CA ASP A 561 -25.87 -30.11 -22.70
C ASP A 561 -26.29 -29.87 -24.16
N ASN A 562 -27.08 -30.78 -24.70
CA ASN A 562 -27.87 -30.56 -25.90
C ASN A 562 -29.05 -29.62 -25.56
N ASN A 563 -28.98 -28.37 -26.05
CA ASN A 563 -30.11 -27.44 -26.25
C ASN A 563 -30.93 -26.91 -25.04
N ASN A 564 -30.53 -27.09 -23.77
CA ASN A 564 -31.31 -26.54 -22.65
C ASN A 564 -30.70 -25.26 -22.05
N SER A 565 -31.36 -24.11 -22.25
CA SER A 565 -30.84 -22.78 -21.88
C SER A 565 -30.89 -22.44 -20.38
N HIS A 566 -31.41 -23.33 -19.52
CA HIS A 566 -31.76 -23.01 -18.12
C HIS A 566 -30.93 -23.76 -17.05
N GLY A 567 -30.07 -24.71 -17.45
CA GLY A 567 -29.36 -25.58 -16.51
C GLY A 567 -27.98 -26.03 -17.01
N ILE A 568 -27.30 -26.80 -16.18
CA ILE A 568 -26.00 -27.42 -16.45
C ILE A 568 -25.95 -28.82 -15.84
N THR A 569 -25.49 -29.80 -16.61
CA THR A 569 -25.23 -31.14 -16.10
C THR A 569 -23.78 -31.28 -15.60
N LEU A 570 -23.61 -31.75 -14.36
CA LEU A 570 -22.33 -31.98 -13.71
C LEU A 570 -22.12 -33.48 -13.45
N LEU A 571 -20.89 -33.95 -13.66
CA LEU A 571 -20.46 -35.30 -13.31
C LEU A 571 -19.39 -35.22 -12.21
N SER A 572 -19.61 -35.92 -11.11
CA SER A 572 -18.65 -36.09 -10.03
C SER A 572 -18.22 -37.54 -9.93
N PHE A 573 -16.90 -37.78 -9.88
CA PHE A 573 -16.37 -39.13 -9.73
C PHE A 573 -15.02 -39.14 -9.01
N GLY A 574 -14.53 -40.35 -8.67
CA GLY A 574 -13.35 -40.53 -7.84
C GLY A 574 -13.73 -40.58 -6.36
N GLY A 575 -12.93 -39.99 -5.47
CA GLY A 575 -13.12 -40.18 -4.03
C GLY A 575 -12.53 -41.50 -3.54
N SER A 576 -12.61 -41.73 -2.23
CA SER A 576 -12.14 -42.96 -1.58
C SER A 576 -13.02 -43.23 -0.35
N PRO A 577 -14.04 -44.12 -0.43
CA PRO A 577 -14.38 -44.99 -1.55
C PRO A 577 -14.78 -44.26 -2.84
N LYS A 578 -14.58 -44.89 -3.99
CA LYS A 578 -14.90 -44.29 -5.31
C LYS A 578 -16.41 -44.15 -5.49
N HIS A 579 -16.84 -43.03 -6.07
CA HIS A 579 -18.22 -42.78 -6.48
C HIS A 579 -18.31 -42.32 -7.93
N THR A 580 -19.51 -42.38 -8.50
CA THR A 580 -19.83 -41.75 -9.79
C THR A 580 -21.26 -41.23 -9.71
N LEU A 581 -21.41 -39.90 -9.72
CA LEU A 581 -22.66 -39.19 -9.45
C LEU A 581 -22.88 -38.10 -10.51
N MET A 582 -24.13 -37.89 -10.89
CA MET A 582 -24.56 -36.81 -11.77
C MET A 582 -25.40 -35.80 -10.96
N MET A 583 -25.32 -34.52 -11.33
CA MET A 583 -26.28 -33.51 -10.92
C MET A 583 -26.74 -32.70 -12.12
N LYS A 584 -28.06 -32.59 -12.31
CA LYS A 584 -28.65 -31.55 -13.16
C LYS A 584 -28.90 -30.31 -12.31
N TYR A 585 -28.06 -29.30 -12.52
CA TYR A 585 -28.14 -28.04 -11.78
C TYR A 585 -28.97 -27.01 -12.54
N VAL A 586 -29.90 -26.38 -11.84
CA VAL A 586 -30.62 -25.17 -12.25
C VAL A 586 -30.38 -24.08 -11.21
N SER A 587 -30.28 -22.83 -11.66
CA SER A 587 -29.94 -21.72 -10.77
C SER A 587 -30.82 -21.68 -9.53
N VAL A 588 -30.19 -21.65 -8.35
CA VAL A 588 -30.91 -21.43 -7.08
C VAL A 588 -31.34 -19.97 -6.90
N TRP A 589 -30.98 -19.07 -7.81
CA TRP A 589 -31.25 -17.63 -7.72
C TRP A 589 -32.42 -17.16 -8.58
N ASP A 590 -32.80 -17.94 -9.58
CA ASP A 590 -33.89 -17.62 -10.49
C ASP A 590 -35.20 -18.10 -9.89
N ASN A 591 -36.11 -17.17 -9.57
CA ASN A 591 -37.41 -17.51 -8.99
C ASN A 591 -38.45 -17.90 -10.04
N ASP A 592 -38.25 -17.52 -11.30
CA ASP A 592 -39.24 -17.67 -12.38
C ASP A 592 -39.31 -19.09 -12.96
N VAL A 593 -38.46 -20.01 -12.50
CA VAL A 593 -38.38 -21.41 -12.98
C VAL A 593 -39.16 -22.38 -12.07
N ILE A 594 -40.33 -21.96 -11.58
CA ILE A 594 -41.12 -22.71 -10.57
C ILE A 594 -41.56 -24.07 -11.12
N ASP A 595 -41.94 -24.14 -12.40
CA ASP A 595 -42.45 -25.38 -13.01
C ASP A 595 -41.37 -26.46 -13.19
N VAL A 596 -40.11 -26.07 -13.44
CA VAL A 596 -38.97 -27.01 -13.57
C VAL A 596 -38.50 -27.50 -12.20
N LYS A 597 -38.53 -26.64 -11.17
CA LYS A 597 -38.10 -26.99 -9.80
C LYS A 597 -38.91 -28.10 -9.13
N ASN A 598 -40.08 -28.47 -9.68
CA ASN A 598 -40.91 -29.55 -9.17
C ASN A 598 -40.41 -30.96 -9.56
N GLU A 599 -39.37 -31.07 -10.40
CA GLU A 599 -38.69 -32.36 -10.61
C GLU A 599 -37.88 -32.77 -9.37
N SER A 600 -38.17 -33.96 -8.82
CA SER A 600 -37.64 -34.47 -7.54
C SER A 600 -36.10 -34.61 -7.46
N HIS A 601 -35.42 -34.59 -8.60
CA HIS A 601 -34.00 -34.93 -8.75
C HIS A 601 -33.09 -33.74 -9.10
N LEU A 602 -33.64 -32.54 -9.34
CA LEU A 602 -32.82 -31.36 -9.64
C LEU A 602 -32.01 -30.89 -8.43
N ASN A 603 -30.85 -30.29 -8.71
CA ASN A 603 -29.94 -29.74 -7.69
C ASN A 603 -29.54 -30.75 -6.61
N LYS A 604 -29.54 -32.05 -6.94
CA LYS A 604 -29.11 -33.14 -6.06
C LYS A 604 -28.15 -34.06 -6.79
N TRP A 605 -27.23 -34.65 -6.05
CA TRP A 605 -26.38 -35.73 -6.57
C TRP A 605 -27.17 -37.03 -6.64
N ILE A 606 -27.22 -37.65 -7.81
CA ILE A 606 -27.84 -38.95 -8.08
C ILE A 606 -26.82 -39.90 -8.72
N PRO A 607 -26.96 -41.23 -8.59
CA PRO A 607 -26.11 -42.19 -9.29
C PRO A 607 -26.08 -41.92 -10.81
N PHE A 608 -24.89 -41.95 -11.40
CA PHE A 608 -24.76 -41.88 -12.86
C PHE A 608 -25.17 -43.23 -13.47
N THR A 609 -26.12 -43.22 -14.40
CA THR A 609 -26.71 -44.44 -14.96
C THR A 609 -26.81 -44.40 -16.47
N ASP A 610 -26.82 -45.58 -17.10
CA ASP A 610 -27.10 -45.74 -18.52
C ASP A 610 -28.62 -45.58 -18.82
N ASN A 611 -29.01 -45.72 -20.09
CA ASN A 611 -30.41 -45.62 -20.51
C ASN A 611 -31.33 -46.70 -19.90
N ASN A 612 -30.76 -47.75 -19.31
CA ASN A 612 -31.48 -48.85 -18.65
C ASN A 612 -31.45 -48.71 -17.11
N ASN A 613 -31.01 -47.58 -16.57
CA ASN A 613 -30.81 -47.31 -15.14
C ASN A 613 -29.72 -48.18 -14.47
N ASN A 614 -28.80 -48.77 -15.24
CA ASN A 614 -27.65 -49.46 -14.65
C ASN A 614 -26.60 -48.45 -14.19
N PRO A 615 -26.02 -48.58 -12.99
CA PRO A 615 -25.02 -47.66 -12.49
C PRO A 615 -23.73 -47.76 -13.32
N ILE A 616 -23.24 -46.61 -13.78
CA ILE A 616 -21.96 -46.48 -14.48
C ILE A 616 -20.90 -46.12 -13.45
N LEU A 617 -19.83 -46.91 -13.42
CA LEU A 617 -18.71 -46.71 -12.50
C LEU A 617 -17.48 -46.21 -13.26
N ILE A 618 -16.92 -45.09 -12.81
CA ILE A 618 -15.66 -44.56 -13.33
C ILE A 618 -14.57 -44.81 -12.27
N GLY A 619 -13.64 -45.70 -12.62
CA GLY A 619 -12.50 -46.13 -11.81
C GLY A 619 -12.60 -47.60 -11.43
N ARG A 620 -11.57 -48.40 -11.77
CA ARG A 620 -11.46 -49.82 -11.38
C ARG A 620 -11.00 -49.93 -9.94
N ASP A 621 -11.27 -51.03 -9.25
CA ASP A 621 -10.98 -51.19 -7.81
C ASP A 621 -9.51 -50.88 -7.45
N GLU A 622 -8.56 -51.28 -8.29
CA GLU A 622 -7.13 -51.02 -8.14
C GLU A 622 -6.70 -49.57 -8.38
N ASP A 623 -7.52 -48.76 -9.06
CA ASP A 623 -7.17 -47.39 -9.42
C ASP A 623 -7.21 -46.45 -8.20
N ASN A 624 -6.13 -45.69 -7.99
CA ASN A 624 -6.03 -44.70 -6.92
C ASN A 624 -6.31 -43.29 -7.46
N TYR A 625 -7.52 -42.77 -7.23
CA TYR A 625 -7.93 -41.45 -7.73
C TYR A 625 -7.57 -40.28 -6.78
N CYS A 626 -6.63 -40.49 -5.85
CA CYS A 626 -6.18 -39.41 -4.97
C CYS A 626 -5.57 -38.25 -5.76
N GLY A 627 -6.28 -37.12 -5.76
CA GLY A 627 -5.89 -35.91 -6.49
C GLY A 627 -6.00 -36.03 -8.01
N ALA A 628 -6.93 -36.86 -8.50
CA ALA A 628 -7.20 -37.02 -9.92
C ALA A 628 -7.66 -35.71 -10.57
N ARG A 629 -7.32 -35.53 -11.85
CA ARG A 629 -7.80 -34.44 -12.70
C ARG A 629 -8.37 -35.02 -13.98
N ALA A 630 -9.37 -34.36 -14.53
CA ALA A 630 -9.98 -34.79 -15.76
C ALA A 630 -10.42 -33.64 -16.66
N LEU A 631 -10.46 -33.92 -17.96
CA LEU A 631 -10.84 -32.99 -19.03
C LEU A 631 -11.72 -33.73 -20.03
N ILE A 632 -12.66 -33.02 -20.64
CA ILE A 632 -13.44 -33.52 -21.77
C ILE A 632 -12.85 -32.96 -23.06
N SER A 633 -12.58 -33.84 -24.01
CA SER A 633 -12.22 -33.52 -25.40
C SER A 633 -12.83 -34.58 -26.32
N GLY A 634 -12.26 -34.79 -27.51
CA GLY A 634 -12.83 -35.66 -28.53
C GLY A 634 -13.56 -34.83 -29.59
N SER A 635 -13.63 -35.36 -30.81
CA SER A 635 -14.30 -34.71 -31.94
C SER A 635 -15.76 -34.38 -31.62
N ASP A 636 -16.42 -35.26 -30.86
CA ASP A 636 -17.80 -35.11 -30.40
C ASP A 636 -17.91 -34.69 -28.92
N ASN A 637 -16.80 -34.24 -28.30
CA ASN A 637 -16.71 -33.96 -26.86
C ASN A 637 -17.13 -35.15 -25.97
N ASN A 638 -16.89 -36.37 -26.44
CA ASN A 638 -17.29 -37.61 -25.78
C ASN A 638 -16.14 -38.27 -25.00
N LEU A 639 -14.91 -37.80 -25.13
CA LEU A 639 -13.75 -38.43 -24.50
C LEU A 639 -13.38 -37.75 -23.19
N LEU A 640 -13.46 -38.51 -22.11
CA LEU A 640 -13.03 -38.12 -20.77
C LEU A 640 -11.59 -38.61 -20.53
N PHE A 641 -10.66 -37.67 -20.49
CA PHE A 641 -9.27 -37.92 -20.12
C PHE A 641 -9.12 -37.82 -18.61
N ILE A 642 -8.65 -38.88 -17.97
CA ILE A 642 -8.51 -38.97 -16.52
C ILE A 642 -7.05 -39.23 -16.18
N THR A 643 -6.44 -38.30 -15.45
CA THR A 643 -5.07 -38.41 -14.94
C THR A 643 -5.11 -38.63 -13.43
N TYR A 644 -4.38 -39.64 -12.94
CA TYR A 644 -4.49 -40.06 -11.55
C TYR A 644 -3.22 -40.77 -11.04
N HIS A 645 -3.19 -40.94 -9.72
CA HIS A 645 -2.06 -41.50 -9.01
C HIS A 645 -1.82 -42.99 -9.36
N PRO A 646 -0.56 -43.45 -9.40
CA PRO A 646 0.67 -42.67 -9.23
C PRO A 646 1.13 -41.94 -10.50
N LYS A 647 0.90 -42.51 -11.69
CA LYS A 647 1.45 -42.03 -12.96
C LYS A 647 0.54 -42.39 -14.15
N ASN A 648 -0.77 -42.43 -13.94
CA ASN A 648 -1.69 -43.02 -14.91
C ASN A 648 -2.47 -41.94 -15.68
N ILE A 649 -2.76 -42.26 -16.94
CA ILE A 649 -3.75 -41.56 -17.76
C ILE A 649 -4.67 -42.58 -18.44
N SER A 650 -5.97 -42.30 -18.41
CA SER A 650 -7.01 -43.13 -19.01
C SER A 650 -7.92 -42.31 -19.90
N VAL A 651 -8.46 -42.93 -20.95
CA VAL A 651 -9.48 -42.36 -21.82
C VAL A 651 -10.76 -43.17 -21.63
N PHE A 652 -11.83 -42.50 -21.23
CA PHE A 652 -13.15 -43.08 -21.03
C PHE A 652 -14.13 -42.42 -21.98
N ASP A 653 -14.92 -43.22 -22.70
CA ASP A 653 -15.93 -42.72 -23.63
C ASP A 653 -17.25 -42.48 -22.89
N LEU A 654 -17.72 -41.25 -22.89
CA LEU A 654 -18.97 -40.83 -22.26
C LEU A 654 -20.22 -41.25 -23.03
N HIS A 655 -20.10 -41.73 -24.28
CA HIS A 655 -21.23 -42.26 -25.04
C HIS A 655 -21.41 -43.77 -24.84
N THR A 656 -20.31 -44.52 -24.90
CA THR A 656 -20.34 -45.99 -24.75
C THR A 656 -20.16 -46.45 -23.30
N PHE A 657 -19.75 -45.55 -22.41
CA PHE A 657 -19.45 -45.82 -21.00
C PHE A 657 -18.33 -46.85 -20.81
N GLN A 658 -17.36 -46.89 -21.72
CA GLN A 658 -16.24 -47.85 -21.71
C GLN A 658 -14.88 -47.15 -21.73
N TYR A 659 -13.86 -47.82 -21.17
CA TYR A 659 -12.48 -47.38 -21.30
C TYR A 659 -11.93 -47.71 -22.69
N ILE A 660 -11.40 -46.69 -23.36
CA ILE A 660 -10.74 -46.84 -24.67
C ILE A 660 -9.27 -47.19 -24.48
N LYS A 661 -8.58 -46.47 -23.58
CA LYS A 661 -7.12 -46.57 -23.44
C LYS A 661 -6.67 -46.31 -22.02
N HIS A 662 -5.66 -47.07 -21.60
CA HIS A 662 -4.84 -46.79 -20.43
C HIS A 662 -3.38 -46.60 -20.87
N SER A 663 -2.69 -45.66 -20.24
CA SER A 663 -1.26 -45.42 -20.44
C SER A 663 -0.61 -44.92 -19.15
N THR A 664 0.72 -45.07 -19.09
CA THR A 664 1.55 -44.54 -18.02
C THR A 664 2.24 -43.26 -18.50
N LEU A 665 2.20 -42.21 -17.68
CA LEU A 665 2.90 -40.95 -17.92
C LEU A 665 4.41 -41.17 -17.74
N PRO A 666 5.27 -40.66 -18.65
CA PRO A 666 6.72 -40.82 -18.56
C PRO A 666 7.29 -39.86 -17.52
N VAL A 667 7.25 -40.26 -16.25
CA VAL A 667 7.71 -39.44 -15.12
C VAL A 667 8.69 -40.21 -14.23
N ASP A 668 9.65 -39.50 -13.65
CA ASP A 668 10.72 -40.05 -12.80
C ASP A 668 10.17 -40.97 -11.70
N SER A 669 10.90 -42.02 -11.32
CA SER A 669 10.48 -43.06 -10.35
C SER A 669 9.84 -42.46 -9.10
N ASP A 670 10.40 -41.38 -8.59
CA ASP A 670 10.06 -40.79 -7.30
C ASP A 670 8.91 -39.77 -7.41
N THR A 671 8.51 -39.41 -8.64
CA THR A 671 7.45 -38.42 -8.86
C THR A 671 6.07 -39.07 -8.90
N GLN A 672 5.21 -38.67 -7.97
CA GLN A 672 3.80 -39.04 -7.93
C GLN A 672 2.91 -37.91 -8.48
N ILE A 673 2.07 -38.25 -9.46
CA ILE A 673 1.10 -37.34 -10.07
C ILE A 673 -0.17 -37.30 -9.25
N LYS A 674 -0.40 -36.19 -8.54
CA LYS A 674 -1.59 -35.91 -7.74
C LYS A 674 -1.76 -34.41 -7.52
N TYR A 675 -3.00 -33.92 -7.51
CA TYR A 675 -3.32 -32.49 -7.33
C TYR A 675 -2.52 -31.57 -8.28
N HIS A 676 -2.32 -32.05 -9.50
CA HIS A 676 -1.51 -31.42 -10.53
C HIS A 676 -2.32 -30.43 -11.38
N CYS A 677 -1.63 -29.64 -12.21
CA CYS A 677 -2.26 -28.88 -13.29
C CYS A 677 -2.55 -29.81 -14.45
N PHE A 678 -3.78 -29.81 -14.95
CA PHE A 678 -4.13 -30.52 -16.18
C PHE A 678 -5.08 -29.64 -16.99
N VAL A 679 -4.66 -29.22 -18.18
CA VAL A 679 -5.43 -28.30 -19.04
C VAL A 679 -5.37 -28.72 -20.50
N LEU A 680 -6.39 -28.33 -21.27
CA LEU A 680 -6.38 -28.42 -22.74
C LEU A 680 -5.55 -27.28 -23.32
N LYS A 681 -4.81 -27.56 -24.40
CA LYS A 681 -4.07 -26.54 -25.13
C LYS A 681 -4.99 -25.83 -26.14
N PRO A 682 -4.98 -24.48 -26.24
CA PRO A 682 -5.91 -23.76 -27.11
C PRO A 682 -5.70 -24.07 -28.60
N THR A 683 -6.78 -24.38 -29.31
CA THR A 683 -6.77 -24.79 -30.73
C THR A 683 -6.49 -23.64 -31.71
N HIS A 684 -6.50 -22.38 -31.26
CA HIS A 684 -6.27 -21.20 -32.10
C HIS A 684 -4.81 -21.02 -32.57
N GLY A 685 -3.86 -21.77 -32.00
CA GLY A 685 -2.44 -21.79 -32.42
C GLY A 685 -2.02 -23.02 -33.22
N LEU A 686 -2.95 -23.94 -33.53
CA LEU A 686 -2.67 -25.16 -34.29
C LEU A 686 -2.69 -24.88 -35.80
N SER A 687 -1.72 -25.43 -36.54
CA SER A 687 -1.73 -25.41 -38.00
C SER A 687 -2.99 -26.11 -38.54
N LYS A 688 -3.47 -25.69 -39.71
CA LYS A 688 -4.64 -26.33 -40.39
C LYS A 688 -4.51 -27.86 -40.45
N GLU A 689 -3.30 -28.37 -40.68
CA GLU A 689 -2.99 -29.81 -40.72
C GLU A 689 -3.26 -30.58 -39.42
N LYS A 690 -3.16 -29.95 -38.24
CA LYS A 690 -3.45 -30.61 -36.95
C LYS A 690 -4.95 -30.67 -36.64
N LYS A 691 -5.76 -29.76 -37.21
CA LYS A 691 -7.22 -29.77 -37.05
C LYS A 691 -7.89 -30.87 -37.88
N ASP A 692 -7.31 -31.19 -39.03
CA ASP A 692 -7.81 -32.25 -39.92
C ASP A 692 -7.53 -33.68 -39.39
N LYS A 693 -6.67 -33.83 -38.36
CA LYS A 693 -6.19 -35.12 -37.82
C LYS A 693 -6.79 -35.56 -36.48
N LYS A 694 -7.88 -34.94 -36.00
CA LYS A 694 -8.49 -35.25 -34.67
C LYS A 694 -7.48 -35.41 -33.52
N LEU A 695 -6.45 -34.56 -33.52
CA LEU A 695 -5.40 -34.57 -32.51
C LEU A 695 -5.80 -33.68 -31.34
N HIS A 696 -5.73 -34.25 -30.13
CA HIS A 696 -6.06 -33.56 -28.89
C HIS A 696 -4.79 -33.27 -28.09
N GLU A 697 -4.46 -32.00 -27.91
CA GLU A 697 -3.28 -31.58 -27.14
C GLU A 697 -3.67 -31.13 -25.72
N MET A 698 -3.00 -31.70 -24.73
CA MET A 698 -3.16 -31.39 -23.31
C MET A 698 -1.80 -31.05 -22.69
N MET A 699 -1.82 -30.32 -21.58
CA MET A 699 -0.63 -30.02 -20.80
C MET A 699 -0.81 -30.42 -19.34
N LEU A 700 0.24 -31.01 -18.78
CA LEU A 700 0.32 -31.43 -17.40
C LEU A 700 1.55 -30.82 -16.73
N PHE A 701 1.36 -30.24 -15.56
CA PHE A 701 2.45 -29.80 -14.70
C PHE A 701 2.27 -30.37 -13.29
N CYS A 702 3.34 -30.90 -12.70
CA CYS A 702 3.34 -31.41 -11.33
C CYS A 702 4.78 -31.50 -10.82
N LYS A 703 5.12 -30.76 -9.76
CA LYS A 703 6.50 -30.71 -9.25
C LYS A 703 7.50 -30.40 -10.38
N ASN A 704 8.54 -31.22 -10.53
CA ASN A 704 9.55 -31.13 -11.60
C ASN A 704 9.07 -31.66 -12.96
N THR A 705 7.87 -32.23 -13.05
CA THR A 705 7.31 -32.80 -14.27
C THR A 705 6.49 -31.77 -15.03
N GLY A 706 6.86 -31.52 -16.28
CA GLY A 706 6.04 -30.83 -17.28
C GLY A 706 5.88 -31.71 -18.50
N LEU A 707 4.65 -31.92 -18.97
CA LEU A 707 4.35 -32.77 -20.13
C LEU A 707 3.39 -32.06 -21.08
N THR A 708 3.68 -32.11 -22.37
CA THR A 708 2.68 -31.99 -23.44
C THR A 708 2.24 -33.39 -23.83
N ILE A 709 0.93 -33.63 -23.82
CA ILE A 709 0.32 -34.91 -24.12
C ILE A 709 -0.49 -34.73 -25.41
N GLU A 710 -0.12 -35.42 -26.46
CA GLU A 710 -0.89 -35.49 -27.70
C GLU A 710 -1.64 -36.82 -27.72
N TYR A 711 -2.94 -36.78 -28.03
CA TYR A 711 -3.76 -37.96 -28.23
C TYR A 711 -4.36 -37.96 -29.63
N ASP A 712 -4.09 -39.03 -30.37
CA ASP A 712 -4.67 -39.29 -31.69
C ASP A 712 -5.94 -40.11 -31.51
N GLU A 713 -7.10 -39.53 -31.84
CA GLU A 713 -8.41 -40.16 -31.68
C GLU A 713 -8.63 -41.32 -32.65
N ASP A 714 -8.07 -41.26 -33.87
CA ASP A 714 -8.30 -42.29 -34.89
C ASP A 714 -7.53 -43.58 -34.57
N TYR A 715 -6.34 -43.45 -33.97
CA TYR A 715 -5.49 -44.57 -33.60
C TYR A 715 -5.50 -44.92 -32.10
N ASN A 716 -6.12 -44.09 -31.26
CA ASN A 716 -6.11 -44.20 -29.80
C ASN A 716 -4.67 -44.27 -29.22
N LEU A 717 -3.79 -43.41 -29.74
CA LEU A 717 -2.37 -43.37 -29.41
C LEU A 717 -2.01 -42.11 -28.63
N PHE A 718 -1.23 -42.29 -27.57
CA PHE A 718 -0.62 -41.20 -26.81
C PHE A 718 0.82 -40.94 -27.28
N GLN A 719 1.16 -39.67 -27.39
CA GLN A 719 2.54 -39.19 -27.50
C GLN A 719 2.82 -38.19 -26.39
N PHE A 720 4.01 -38.27 -25.80
CA PHE A 720 4.39 -37.49 -24.63
C PHE A 720 5.67 -36.71 -24.90
N TYR A 721 5.66 -35.43 -24.57
CA TYR A 721 6.81 -34.55 -24.74
C TYR A 721 7.12 -33.84 -23.42
N CYS A 722 8.36 -33.96 -22.95
CA CYS A 722 8.80 -33.25 -21.74
C CYS A 722 8.88 -31.75 -21.98
N VAL A 723 8.32 -30.98 -21.06
CA VAL A 723 8.32 -29.51 -21.04
C VAL A 723 9.17 -29.05 -19.87
N TRP A 724 9.96 -28.00 -20.09
CA TRP A 724 10.74 -27.39 -19.03
C TRP A 724 9.82 -26.84 -17.93
N VAL A 725 10.10 -27.21 -16.68
CA VAL A 725 9.48 -26.58 -15.51
C VAL A 725 10.48 -25.65 -14.87
N CYS A 726 10.09 -24.38 -14.67
CA CYS A 726 11.01 -23.40 -14.10
C CYS A 726 11.46 -23.77 -12.69
N THR A 727 12.73 -23.51 -12.39
CA THR A 727 13.42 -23.98 -11.18
C THR A 727 12.66 -23.67 -9.88
N THR A 728 12.05 -22.50 -9.79
CA THR A 728 11.37 -22.04 -8.56
C THR A 728 10.00 -22.66 -8.32
N ILE A 729 9.30 -23.18 -9.34
CA ILE A 729 8.00 -23.84 -9.15
C ILE A 729 8.15 -25.36 -8.95
N ARG A 730 9.27 -25.96 -9.39
CA ARG A 730 9.55 -27.42 -9.33
C ARG A 730 9.25 -28.09 -7.99
N PRO A 731 9.49 -27.48 -6.82
CA PRO A 731 9.21 -28.16 -5.55
C PRO A 731 7.71 -28.33 -5.26
N PHE A 732 6.85 -27.56 -5.92
CA PHE A 732 5.47 -27.36 -5.51
C PHE A 732 4.47 -28.21 -6.32
N TYR A 733 3.41 -28.63 -5.63
CA TYR A 733 2.20 -29.23 -6.20
C TYR A 733 0.97 -28.68 -5.46
N SER A 734 -0.24 -29.09 -5.86
CA SER A 734 -1.49 -28.68 -5.19
C SER A 734 -1.71 -27.15 -5.19
N TYR A 735 -1.23 -26.45 -6.22
CA TYR A 735 -1.55 -25.05 -6.45
C TYR A 735 -2.98 -24.89 -7.01
N GLY A 736 -3.56 -23.70 -6.85
CA GLY A 736 -4.70 -23.29 -7.66
C GLY A 736 -4.22 -22.93 -9.06
N PHE A 737 -4.92 -23.34 -10.12
CA PHE A 737 -4.53 -22.98 -11.47
C PHE A 737 -5.73 -22.59 -12.32
N VAL A 738 -5.50 -21.73 -13.31
CA VAL A 738 -6.52 -21.32 -14.27
C VAL A 738 -5.86 -21.01 -15.61
N CYS A 739 -6.52 -21.38 -16.71
CA CYS A 739 -6.07 -21.03 -18.04
C CYS A 739 -6.73 -19.74 -18.50
N VAL A 740 -5.95 -18.75 -18.90
CA VAL A 740 -6.41 -17.48 -19.47
C VAL A 740 -5.74 -17.29 -20.82
N ASN A 741 -6.52 -17.35 -21.89
CA ASN A 741 -6.01 -17.36 -23.28
C ASN A 741 -5.02 -18.52 -23.49
N ASP A 742 -3.75 -18.21 -23.78
CA ASP A 742 -2.66 -19.16 -23.97
C ASP A 742 -1.82 -19.39 -22.70
N THR A 743 -2.14 -18.71 -21.61
CA THR A 743 -1.29 -18.69 -20.41
C THR A 743 -1.97 -19.41 -19.26
N ILE A 744 -1.25 -20.36 -18.65
CA ILE A 744 -1.67 -21.01 -17.40
C ILE A 744 -1.14 -20.19 -16.24
N TRP A 745 -2.02 -19.75 -15.34
CA TRP A 745 -1.64 -19.11 -14.09
C TRP A 745 -1.70 -20.09 -12.94
N PHE A 746 -0.69 -20.05 -12.08
CA PHE A 746 -0.53 -20.90 -10.91
C PHE A 746 -0.49 -20.02 -9.66
N PHE A 747 -1.24 -20.41 -8.63
CA PHE A 747 -1.41 -19.68 -7.39
C PHE A 747 -1.02 -20.58 -6.20
N GLY A 748 0.07 -20.22 -5.54
CA GLY A 748 0.55 -20.89 -4.33
C GLY A 748 1.09 -22.30 -4.58
N GLY A 749 0.68 -23.26 -3.75
CA GLY A 749 1.14 -24.65 -3.75
C GLY A 749 1.97 -25.01 -2.52
N SER A 750 2.30 -26.29 -2.36
CA SER A 750 3.08 -26.80 -1.23
C SER A 750 4.18 -27.75 -1.67
N SER A 751 5.34 -27.71 -0.99
CA SER A 751 6.43 -28.67 -1.17
C SER A 751 6.24 -29.91 -0.30
N GLU A 752 7.11 -30.92 -0.48
CA GLU A 752 7.15 -32.10 0.39
C GLU A 752 7.55 -31.76 1.82
N ASP A 753 8.43 -30.77 1.99
CA ASP A 753 8.85 -30.21 3.28
C ASP A 753 7.76 -29.37 3.97
N ARG A 754 6.53 -29.41 3.44
CA ARG A 754 5.36 -28.65 3.93
C ARG A 754 5.51 -27.14 3.87
N VAL A 755 6.44 -26.61 3.07
CA VAL A 755 6.54 -25.18 2.80
C VAL A 755 5.39 -24.80 1.87
N ILE A 756 4.57 -23.83 2.29
CA ILE A 756 3.44 -23.32 1.51
C ILE A 756 3.86 -22.03 0.81
N SER A 757 3.63 -21.97 -0.50
CA SER A 757 3.96 -20.81 -1.32
C SER A 757 2.82 -19.81 -1.39
N LYS A 758 3.16 -18.53 -1.47
CA LYS A 758 2.26 -17.42 -1.87
C LYS A 758 2.53 -16.91 -3.29
N ALA A 759 3.52 -17.48 -3.98
CA ALA A 759 3.95 -17.01 -5.29
C ALA A 759 2.89 -17.27 -6.37
N VAL A 760 2.92 -16.44 -7.42
CA VAL A 760 2.09 -16.59 -8.60
C VAL A 760 2.98 -16.75 -9.82
N TYR A 761 2.70 -17.75 -10.65
CA TYR A 761 3.45 -18.04 -11.87
C TYR A 761 2.55 -18.04 -13.09
N GLY A 762 3.14 -17.72 -14.24
CA GLY A 762 2.51 -17.83 -15.54
C GLY A 762 3.33 -18.73 -16.46
N TYR A 763 2.69 -19.59 -17.23
CA TYR A 763 3.32 -20.33 -18.31
C TYR A 763 2.57 -20.07 -19.62
N SER A 764 3.24 -19.45 -20.59
CA SER A 764 2.66 -19.23 -21.94
C SER A 764 2.89 -20.48 -22.79
N MET A 765 1.80 -21.14 -23.16
CA MET A 765 1.81 -22.37 -23.95
C MET A 765 2.25 -22.13 -25.40
N LEU A 766 2.05 -20.92 -25.93
CA LEU A 766 2.49 -20.56 -27.29
C LEU A 766 3.97 -20.16 -27.34
N LYS A 767 4.48 -19.49 -26.29
CA LYS A 767 5.88 -19.04 -26.23
C LYS A 767 6.81 -20.06 -25.59
N ASP A 768 6.27 -21.15 -25.04
CA ASP A 768 6.99 -22.12 -24.20
C ASP A 768 7.89 -21.43 -23.15
N GLN A 769 7.29 -20.46 -22.45
CA GLN A 769 8.02 -19.54 -21.58
C GLN A 769 7.32 -19.41 -20.23
N TRP A 770 8.09 -19.58 -19.17
CA TRP A 770 7.68 -19.30 -17.79
C TRP A 770 7.88 -17.83 -17.44
N MET A 771 7.06 -17.35 -16.52
CA MET A 771 7.25 -16.08 -15.83
C MET A 771 6.82 -16.21 -14.37
N LYS A 772 7.51 -15.48 -13.50
CA LYS A 772 7.08 -15.25 -12.11
C LYS A 772 6.50 -13.85 -12.03
N PHE A 773 5.31 -13.71 -11.47
CA PHE A 773 4.73 -12.40 -11.22
C PHE A 773 5.38 -11.77 -9.98
N GLU A 774 5.54 -10.44 -10.01
CA GLU A 774 6.01 -9.67 -8.84
C GLU A 774 4.98 -9.73 -7.72
N GLN A 775 3.71 -9.65 -8.11
CA GLN A 775 2.60 -9.65 -7.19
C GLN A 775 2.31 -11.07 -6.70
N THR A 776 2.09 -11.19 -5.39
CA THR A 776 1.90 -12.46 -4.70
C THR A 776 0.55 -12.52 -3.99
N LEU A 777 0.10 -13.72 -3.63
CA LEU A 777 -1.06 -13.89 -2.76
C LEU A 777 -0.81 -13.21 -1.40
N SER A 778 -1.87 -12.67 -0.81
CA SER A 778 -1.81 -12.04 0.53
C SER A 778 -1.43 -13.02 1.64
N MET A 779 -1.63 -14.32 1.40
CA MET A 779 -1.24 -15.40 2.30
C MET A 779 -0.74 -16.63 1.53
N PRO A 780 0.14 -17.46 2.13
CA PRO A 780 0.49 -18.77 1.58
C PRO A 780 -0.76 -19.65 1.45
N LEU A 781 -0.91 -20.32 0.31
CA LEU A 781 -2.12 -21.09 0.03
C LEU A 781 -1.81 -22.37 -0.75
N THR A 782 -2.31 -23.50 -0.27
CA THR A 782 -2.27 -24.79 -1.00
C THR A 782 -3.66 -25.44 -1.02
N GLY A 783 -3.94 -26.20 -2.07
CA GLY A 783 -5.20 -26.91 -2.27
C GLY A 783 -6.41 -26.00 -2.45
N CYS A 784 -6.19 -24.76 -2.92
CA CYS A 784 -7.25 -23.85 -3.32
C CYS A 784 -7.73 -24.14 -4.76
N VAL A 785 -8.87 -23.58 -5.11
CA VAL A 785 -9.41 -23.61 -6.48
C VAL A 785 -9.24 -22.23 -7.11
N ALA A 786 -8.69 -22.16 -8.32
CA ALA A 786 -8.70 -20.95 -9.14
C ALA A 786 -9.65 -21.17 -10.32
N ILE A 787 -10.57 -20.23 -10.57
CA ILE A 787 -11.59 -20.37 -11.62
C ILE A 787 -11.96 -19.01 -12.22
N LEU A 788 -12.24 -18.97 -13.52
CA LEU A 788 -12.74 -17.77 -14.17
C LEU A 788 -14.23 -17.54 -13.86
N SER A 789 -14.61 -16.28 -13.69
CA SER A 789 -16.01 -15.85 -13.73
C SER A 789 -16.62 -16.19 -15.09
N GLY A 790 -17.94 -16.38 -15.18
CA GLY A 790 -18.59 -16.76 -16.44
C GLY A 790 -18.42 -15.74 -17.58
N ASP A 791 -18.09 -14.48 -17.25
CA ASP A 791 -17.75 -13.44 -18.22
C ASP A 791 -16.24 -13.33 -18.51
N ASN A 792 -15.41 -14.22 -17.95
CA ASN A 792 -13.96 -14.28 -18.05
C ASN A 792 -13.22 -13.00 -17.61
N LYS A 793 -13.87 -12.08 -16.89
CA LYS A 793 -13.24 -10.83 -16.45
C LYS A 793 -12.44 -10.99 -15.15
N TYR A 794 -12.81 -11.95 -14.31
CA TYR A 794 -12.23 -12.14 -13.00
C TYR A 794 -11.76 -13.59 -12.81
N VAL A 795 -10.62 -13.74 -12.16
CA VAL A 795 -10.20 -15.02 -11.57
C VAL A 795 -10.61 -15.02 -10.11
N HIS A 796 -11.34 -16.04 -9.69
CA HIS A 796 -11.70 -16.29 -8.30
C HIS A 796 -10.82 -17.39 -7.72
N ILE A 797 -10.26 -17.14 -6.54
CA ILE A 797 -9.45 -18.06 -5.75
C ILE A 797 -10.25 -18.42 -4.49
N ILE A 798 -10.58 -19.69 -4.32
CA ILE A 798 -11.57 -20.18 -3.35
C ILE A 798 -10.96 -21.28 -2.48
N GLY A 799 -11.17 -21.15 -1.16
CA GLY A 799 -10.71 -22.09 -0.15
C GLY A 799 -9.20 -22.11 0.00
N GLY A 800 -8.68 -23.29 0.33
CA GLY A 800 -7.28 -23.59 0.53
C GLY A 800 -6.93 -23.90 1.99
N TYR A 801 -5.65 -24.18 2.18
CA TYR A 801 -5.05 -24.53 3.46
C TYR A 801 -3.78 -23.71 3.66
N ASN A 802 -3.56 -23.27 4.90
CA ASN A 802 -2.33 -22.61 5.34
C ASN A 802 -1.88 -23.20 6.69
N GLU A 803 -0.89 -22.58 7.34
CA GLU A 803 -0.39 -23.02 8.65
C GLU A 803 -1.48 -23.04 9.75
N SER A 804 -2.53 -22.22 9.62
CA SER A 804 -3.66 -22.15 10.57
C SER A 804 -4.77 -23.18 10.31
N GLY A 805 -4.70 -23.94 9.22
CA GLY A 805 -5.66 -24.97 8.87
C GLY A 805 -6.45 -24.67 7.58
N THR A 806 -7.66 -25.25 7.49
CA THR A 806 -8.52 -25.09 6.31
C THR A 806 -9.24 -23.74 6.35
N LEU A 807 -9.24 -23.03 5.23
CA LEU A 807 -9.73 -21.66 5.15
C LEU A 807 -11.10 -21.56 4.45
N SER A 808 -11.84 -20.52 4.80
CA SER A 808 -13.06 -20.09 4.13
C SER A 808 -12.79 -18.90 3.18
N THR A 809 -11.58 -18.80 2.66
CA THR A 809 -11.11 -17.67 1.86
C THR A 809 -11.80 -17.63 0.50
N HIS A 810 -12.28 -16.46 0.09
CA HIS A 810 -12.68 -16.19 -1.30
C HIS A 810 -12.06 -14.87 -1.74
N ILE A 811 -11.19 -14.92 -2.73
CA ILE A 811 -10.51 -13.75 -3.28
C ILE A 811 -10.82 -13.71 -4.77
N LYS A 812 -10.87 -12.52 -5.37
CA LYS A 812 -10.88 -12.37 -6.82
C LYS A 812 -9.86 -11.36 -7.32
N THR A 813 -9.48 -11.48 -8.58
CA THR A 813 -8.61 -10.52 -9.26
C THR A 813 -9.08 -10.30 -10.70
N LYS A 814 -8.87 -9.09 -11.23
CA LYS A 814 -9.22 -8.74 -12.62
C LYS A 814 -8.18 -9.30 -13.57
N VAL A 815 -8.61 -10.08 -14.57
CA VAL A 815 -7.72 -10.64 -15.60
C VAL A 815 -6.91 -9.55 -16.32
N LYS A 816 -7.54 -8.41 -16.62
CA LYS A 816 -6.87 -7.27 -17.29
C LYS A 816 -5.67 -6.71 -16.52
N LYS A 817 -5.63 -6.81 -15.18
CA LYS A 817 -4.50 -6.29 -14.39
C LYS A 817 -3.21 -7.10 -14.55
N TRP A 818 -3.31 -8.35 -15.00
CA TRP A 818 -2.16 -9.26 -15.16
C TRP A 818 -1.68 -9.38 -16.61
N THR A 819 -2.43 -8.84 -17.56
CA THR A 819 -2.18 -8.94 -19.00
C THR A 819 -1.56 -7.66 -19.58
N THR A 820 -1.06 -6.77 -18.71
CA THR A 820 -0.32 -5.55 -19.07
C THR A 820 1.12 -5.87 -19.51
N GLU A 821 1.84 -4.87 -20.00
CA GLU A 821 3.24 -5.04 -20.40
C GLU A 821 4.10 -5.55 -19.24
N LYS A 822 5.00 -6.49 -19.55
CA LYS A 822 5.94 -7.05 -18.58
C LYS A 822 6.84 -5.95 -18.02
N THR A 823 6.97 -5.88 -16.70
CA THR A 823 7.88 -4.97 -16.01
C THR A 823 9.35 -5.32 -16.28
N ALA A 824 10.27 -4.42 -15.96
CA ALA A 824 11.71 -4.68 -16.09
C ALA A 824 12.16 -5.89 -15.24
N ILE A 825 11.62 -6.05 -14.03
CA ILE A 825 11.96 -7.16 -13.13
C ILE A 825 11.47 -8.49 -13.70
N GLN A 826 10.24 -8.53 -14.24
CA GLN A 826 9.70 -9.73 -14.87
C GLN A 826 10.52 -10.16 -16.10
N ARG A 827 10.92 -9.21 -16.95
CA ARG A 827 11.79 -9.50 -18.13
C ARG A 827 13.12 -10.11 -17.68
N ARG A 828 13.75 -9.51 -16.67
CA ARG A 828 15.02 -10.01 -16.12
C ARG A 828 14.88 -11.40 -15.50
N TRP A 829 13.78 -11.68 -14.82
CA TRP A 829 13.52 -13.01 -14.27
C TRP A 829 13.43 -14.07 -15.38
N ILE A 830 12.75 -13.75 -16.48
CA ILE A 830 12.63 -14.62 -17.65
C ILE A 830 14.00 -14.92 -18.25
N GLU A 831 14.82 -13.87 -18.48
CA GLU A 831 16.17 -14.03 -19.05
C GLU A 831 17.04 -14.97 -18.20
N LYS A 832 17.04 -14.79 -16.87
CA LYS A 832 17.77 -15.66 -15.94
C LYS A 832 17.27 -17.10 -15.96
N GLU A 833 15.97 -17.30 -16.04
CA GLU A 833 15.39 -18.63 -16.06
C GLU A 833 15.70 -19.36 -17.38
N GLU A 834 15.74 -18.64 -18.50
CA GLU A 834 16.18 -19.18 -19.80
C GLU A 834 17.68 -19.52 -19.80
N GLU A 835 18.52 -18.73 -19.13
CA GLU A 835 19.93 -19.06 -18.94
C GLU A 835 20.11 -20.37 -18.15
N LYS A 836 19.36 -20.54 -17.05
CA LYS A 836 19.34 -21.79 -16.26
C LYS A 836 18.89 -22.98 -17.13
N ARG A 837 17.84 -22.79 -17.95
CA ARG A 837 17.37 -23.80 -18.91
C ARG A 837 18.46 -24.21 -19.90
N TYR A 838 19.21 -23.25 -20.44
CA TYR A 838 20.30 -23.49 -21.38
C TYR A 838 21.45 -24.28 -20.74
N ILE A 839 21.87 -23.90 -19.53
CA ILE A 839 22.95 -24.57 -18.79
C ILE A 839 22.56 -26.02 -18.50
N GLU A 840 21.38 -26.28 -17.91
CA GLU A 840 20.95 -27.65 -17.56
C GLU A 840 20.82 -28.55 -18.81
N LYS A 841 20.35 -27.99 -19.93
CA LYS A 841 20.25 -28.71 -21.20
C LYS A 841 21.63 -29.11 -21.75
N ASN A 842 22.63 -28.25 -21.60
CA ASN A 842 24.00 -28.55 -22.02
C ASN A 842 24.70 -29.54 -21.09
N GLU A 843 24.40 -29.51 -19.80
CA GLU A 843 24.92 -30.50 -18.85
C GLU A 843 24.35 -31.90 -19.10
N LYS A 844 23.05 -32.03 -19.40
CA LYS A 844 22.45 -33.32 -19.77
C LYS A 844 23.07 -33.88 -21.05
N LYS A 845 23.24 -33.07 -22.09
CA LYS A 845 23.92 -33.45 -23.34
C LYS A 845 25.39 -33.86 -23.16
N LYS A 846 26.05 -33.48 -22.07
CA LYS A 846 27.43 -33.92 -21.75
C LYS A 846 27.46 -35.24 -20.98
N ARG A 847 26.34 -35.64 -20.38
CA ARG A 847 26.19 -36.87 -19.58
C ARG A 847 25.64 -38.03 -20.41
N ASP A 848 24.85 -37.73 -21.45
CA ASP A 848 24.42 -38.64 -22.51
C ASP A 848 25.48 -38.74 -23.61
#